data_AF-A0A2N3DCK1-F1
#
_entry.id   AF-A0A2N3DCK1-F1
#
_cell.length_a   1.000
_cell.length_b   1.000
_cell.length_c   1.000
_cell.angle_alpha   90.00
_cell.angle_beta   90.00
_cell.angle_gamma   90.00
#
_symmetry.space_group_name_H-M   'P 1'
#
loop_
_entity.id
_entity.type
_entity.pdbx_description
1 polymer ?
#
loop_
_entity_poly.entity_id
_entity_poly.type
_entity_poly.pdbx_seq_one_letter_code
_entity_poly.pdbx_strand_id
1 'polypeptide(L)'
;MIVVDDASTDNSVEVIRAALDAAADRLFSTQLIALTENVGKLGALNRGMPHARGHYFVIHDSDDLLSPGYATRTIAELEAARAEDPAIAIVYSDCMLISQTGEVIDRGKSATFDPALIERYSFIPEPAMCLAAPVMETAPYDETIRKGTKHHKWKRIIANGWKGLHIPEPLFSYRMHEGNLSGIGRAVNASCPAIGRCKPPSAETPMSQHESQGFPLTLDTARIGVVGLGYVGLPVAVAFGQKYPTTGIDIRAGRIENLRAGHDETREATAEELAVATQLDFTLDWAKMAACNVFIVTVPTPLNDHNHPDLGPLESATRAIGKVLKRGDVVIYESTVYPGCTDEFCVPILEELSGLTYNRDFFCGYSPERINPGDKLRKLPDILKITSGSTPAAADFVDGLYRSVVTAGTHRASSIRVAEAAKVMENTQRDLNIALANELAMICNLLDIDTTEVLEAAGTKWNFMAVRPGLVGGHCIGVDPYYLTHKAEEIGHHPEVILAGRRINDRVGKYVVNQFVRLMGRKGLLRDNLRVLVLGFAFKEDCPDHRNTKVASIVEHLREFDIAADVYDTWVDGDECEREYGIRPLTTLEPGRYDGIILAVAHGDIVAMGAEAIRALGKPGAALYDVKSALPKGAADQRL
;
A
#
# COMPACT_ATOMS: atom_id res chain seq x y z
N MET A 1 -45.70 -13.88 -11.42
CA MET A 1 -45.12 -12.68 -10.80
C MET A 1 -45.76 -12.51 -9.43
N ILE A 2 -44.96 -12.41 -8.38
CA ILE A 2 -45.43 -12.14 -7.03
C ILE A 2 -44.88 -10.78 -6.66
N VAL A 3 -45.76 -9.86 -6.30
CA VAL A 3 -45.38 -8.52 -5.85
C VAL A 3 -45.83 -8.40 -4.40
N VAL A 4 -44.90 -8.07 -3.52
CA VAL A 4 -45.19 -7.83 -2.11
C VAL A 4 -44.94 -6.36 -1.84
N ASP A 5 -46.00 -5.65 -1.48
CA ASP A 5 -45.92 -4.28 -1.00
C ASP A 5 -45.80 -4.31 0.53
N ASP A 6 -44.72 -3.76 1.08
CA ASP A 6 -44.43 -3.76 2.51
C ASP A 6 -45.04 -2.57 3.24
N ALA A 7 -46.31 -2.27 2.93
CA ALA A 7 -47.05 -1.12 3.43
C ALA A 7 -46.40 0.20 3.02
N SER A 8 -46.21 0.38 1.71
CA SER A 8 -45.77 1.66 1.15
C SER A 8 -46.73 2.77 1.55
N THR A 9 -46.20 3.95 1.87
CA THR A 9 -47.00 5.10 2.34
C THR A 9 -47.61 5.92 1.21
N ASP A 10 -47.44 5.49 -0.03
CA ASP A 10 -47.90 6.16 -1.25
C ASP A 10 -48.92 5.29 -2.01
N ASN A 11 -49.24 5.69 -3.24
CA ASN A 11 -50.25 5.03 -4.07
C ASN A 11 -49.70 3.77 -4.80
N SER A 12 -48.66 3.13 -4.25
CA SER A 12 -47.97 2.00 -4.89
C SER A 12 -48.88 0.81 -5.16
N VAL A 13 -49.78 0.47 -4.23
CA VAL A 13 -50.70 -0.68 -4.39
C VAL A 13 -51.62 -0.50 -5.60
N GLU A 14 -52.16 0.70 -5.80
CA GLU A 14 -53.02 1.06 -6.92
C GLU A 14 -52.24 1.04 -8.25
N VAL A 15 -51.03 1.60 -8.26
CA VAL A 15 -50.15 1.60 -9.43
C VAL A 15 -49.77 0.18 -9.83
N ILE A 16 -49.41 -0.66 -8.86
CA ILE A 16 -49.05 -2.06 -9.10
C ILE A 16 -50.26 -2.82 -9.62
N ARG A 17 -51.46 -2.63 -9.05
CA ARG A 17 -52.67 -3.30 -9.52
C ARG A 17 -52.97 -2.95 -10.98
N ALA A 18 -52.93 -1.66 -11.32
CA ALA A 18 -53.12 -1.21 -12.70
C ALA A 18 -52.06 -1.78 -13.66
N ALA A 19 -50.81 -1.87 -13.23
CA ALA A 19 -49.72 -2.44 -14.03
C ALA A 19 -49.88 -3.97 -14.25
N LEU A 20 -50.31 -4.70 -13.21
CA LEU A 20 -50.57 -6.14 -13.32
C LEU A 20 -51.78 -6.42 -14.21
N ASP A 21 -52.84 -5.63 -14.12
CA ASP A 21 -54.01 -5.73 -15.00
C ASP A 21 -53.63 -5.45 -16.46
N ALA A 22 -52.82 -4.43 -16.71
CA ALA A 22 -52.32 -4.08 -18.03
C ALA A 22 -51.37 -5.13 -18.64
N ALA A 23 -50.76 -5.98 -17.81
CA ALA A 23 -49.84 -7.03 -18.22
C ALA A 23 -50.44 -8.45 -18.12
N ALA A 24 -51.74 -8.57 -17.86
CA ALA A 24 -52.41 -9.84 -17.59
C ALA A 24 -52.33 -10.84 -18.75
N ASP A 25 -52.24 -10.35 -20.00
CA ASP A 25 -52.08 -11.15 -21.22
C ASP A 25 -50.64 -11.69 -21.39
N ARG A 26 -49.65 -11.09 -20.72
CA ARG A 26 -48.22 -11.43 -20.80
C ARG A 26 -47.72 -12.22 -19.59
N LEU A 27 -48.50 -12.30 -18.51
CA LEU A 27 -48.11 -12.94 -17.26
C LEU A 27 -48.97 -14.18 -17.01
N PHE A 28 -48.32 -15.33 -16.82
CA PHE A 28 -49.01 -16.60 -16.58
C PHE A 28 -49.84 -16.61 -15.28
N SER A 29 -49.33 -15.95 -14.24
CA SER A 29 -50.00 -15.82 -12.95
C SER A 29 -49.43 -14.59 -12.24
N THR A 30 -50.30 -13.81 -11.62
CA THR A 30 -49.95 -12.64 -10.82
C THR A 30 -50.52 -12.77 -9.42
N GLN A 31 -49.77 -12.29 -8.44
CA GLN A 31 -50.24 -12.19 -7.07
C GLN A 31 -49.68 -10.92 -6.45
N LEU A 32 -50.57 -10.05 -5.96
CA LEU A 32 -50.23 -8.88 -5.17
C LEU A 32 -50.54 -9.17 -3.71
N ILE A 33 -49.53 -9.06 -2.85
CA ILE A 33 -49.63 -9.17 -1.39
C ILE A 33 -49.38 -7.78 -0.82
N ALA A 34 -50.45 -7.08 -0.46
CA ALA A 34 -50.36 -5.76 0.19
C ALA A 34 -50.40 -5.94 1.71
N LEU A 35 -49.32 -5.56 2.38
CA LEU A 35 -49.21 -5.68 3.83
C LEU A 35 -49.79 -4.45 4.52
N THR A 36 -50.29 -4.64 5.74
CA THR A 36 -50.87 -3.56 6.55
C THR A 36 -49.85 -2.83 7.41
N GLU A 37 -48.63 -3.36 7.52
CA GLU A 37 -47.52 -2.81 8.30
C GLU A 37 -46.19 -3.00 7.57
N ASN A 38 -45.25 -2.07 7.79
CA ASN A 38 -43.93 -2.18 7.18
C ASN A 38 -43.05 -3.17 7.95
N VAL A 39 -42.91 -4.34 7.35
CA VAL A 39 -42.11 -5.46 7.88
C VAL A 39 -40.69 -5.49 7.31
N GLY A 40 -40.35 -4.50 6.46
CA GLY A 40 -39.10 -4.41 5.73
C GLY A 40 -38.90 -5.51 4.68
N LYS A 41 -37.82 -5.37 3.91
CA LYS A 41 -37.52 -6.21 2.74
C LYS A 41 -37.50 -7.72 3.02
N LEU A 42 -36.87 -8.16 4.11
CA LEU A 42 -36.82 -9.59 4.45
C LEU A 42 -38.18 -10.12 4.91
N GLY A 43 -38.97 -9.32 5.64
CA GLY A 43 -40.33 -9.68 6.02
C GLY A 43 -41.27 -9.79 4.82
N ALA A 44 -41.13 -8.90 3.84
CA ALA A 44 -41.85 -8.97 2.57
C ALA A 44 -41.46 -10.23 1.78
N LEU A 45 -40.16 -10.55 1.69
CA LEU A 45 -39.69 -11.76 1.04
C LEU A 45 -40.25 -13.03 1.71
N ASN A 46 -40.21 -13.11 3.04
CA ASN A 46 -40.79 -14.23 3.81
C ASN A 46 -42.29 -14.43 3.53
N ARG A 47 -43.05 -13.35 3.25
CA ARG A 47 -44.48 -13.40 2.92
C ARG A 47 -44.74 -13.74 1.46
N GLY A 48 -43.84 -13.36 0.54
CA GLY A 48 -43.93 -13.70 -0.88
C GLY A 48 -43.53 -15.14 -1.21
N MET A 49 -42.50 -15.65 -0.53
CA MET A 49 -41.89 -16.96 -0.82
C MET A 49 -42.86 -18.15 -0.83
N PRO A 50 -43.78 -18.33 0.14
CA PRO A 50 -44.73 -19.44 0.14
C PRO A 50 -45.62 -19.53 -1.11
N HIS A 51 -45.73 -18.43 -1.87
CA HIS A 51 -46.52 -18.36 -3.10
C HIS A 51 -45.71 -18.66 -4.36
N ALA A 52 -44.37 -18.74 -4.27
CA ALA A 52 -43.51 -19.06 -5.40
C ALA A 52 -43.59 -20.54 -5.76
N ARG A 53 -43.85 -20.84 -7.03
CA ARG A 53 -43.99 -22.22 -7.56
C ARG A 53 -43.01 -22.55 -8.71
N GLY A 54 -42.23 -21.57 -9.15
CA GLY A 54 -41.26 -21.75 -10.22
C GLY A 54 -40.03 -22.51 -9.74
N HIS A 55 -39.40 -23.26 -10.65
CA HIS A 55 -38.11 -23.90 -10.37
C HIS A 55 -36.98 -22.86 -10.22
N TYR A 56 -37.05 -21.81 -11.04
CA TYR A 56 -36.20 -20.62 -10.96
C TYR A 56 -37.02 -19.43 -10.52
N PHE A 57 -36.39 -18.52 -9.80
CA PHE A 57 -36.99 -17.21 -9.52
C PHE A 57 -35.90 -16.15 -9.39
N VAL A 58 -36.29 -14.91 -9.67
CA VAL A 58 -35.43 -13.73 -9.56
C VAL A 58 -35.94 -12.92 -8.38
N ILE A 59 -35.05 -12.59 -7.45
CA ILE A 59 -35.35 -11.60 -6.40
C ILE A 59 -35.09 -10.23 -7.02
N HIS A 60 -36.08 -9.37 -7.06
CA HIS A 60 -36.02 -8.12 -7.81
C HIS A 60 -36.57 -6.96 -6.98
N ASP A 61 -35.77 -5.92 -6.82
CA ASP A 61 -36.20 -4.65 -6.21
C ASP A 61 -36.98 -3.81 -7.23
N SER A 62 -37.93 -2.99 -6.76
CA SER A 62 -38.88 -2.26 -7.61
C SER A 62 -38.27 -1.11 -8.41
N ASP A 63 -37.09 -0.63 -8.04
CA ASP A 63 -36.38 0.49 -8.63
C ASP A 63 -35.38 0.08 -9.73
N ASP A 64 -35.01 -1.20 -9.79
CA ASP A 64 -34.09 -1.76 -10.78
C ASP A 64 -34.81 -2.14 -12.09
N LEU A 65 -34.06 -2.31 -13.18
CA LEU A 65 -34.60 -2.73 -14.47
C LEU A 65 -33.84 -3.93 -15.03
N LEU A 66 -34.54 -5.03 -15.31
CA LEU A 66 -33.94 -6.17 -16.04
C LEU A 66 -33.79 -5.86 -17.53
N SER A 67 -32.65 -6.21 -18.12
CA SER A 67 -32.47 -6.14 -19.57
C SER A 67 -33.33 -7.20 -20.29
N PRO A 68 -33.77 -6.92 -21.53
CA PRO A 68 -34.42 -7.94 -22.35
C PRO A 68 -33.57 -9.21 -22.46
N GLY A 69 -34.16 -10.37 -22.16
CA GLY A 69 -33.47 -11.66 -22.18
C GLY A 69 -32.73 -12.03 -20.90
N TYR A 70 -32.77 -11.22 -19.84
CA TYR A 70 -32.11 -11.52 -18.55
C TYR A 70 -32.39 -12.94 -18.06
N ALA A 71 -33.67 -13.34 -18.01
CA ALA A 71 -34.06 -14.65 -17.50
C ALA A 71 -33.51 -15.79 -18.36
N THR A 72 -33.63 -15.71 -19.68
CA THR A 72 -33.10 -16.73 -20.60
C THR A 72 -31.59 -16.85 -20.49
N ARG A 73 -30.87 -15.72 -20.44
CA ARG A 73 -29.40 -15.69 -20.32
C ARG A 73 -28.93 -16.31 -19.01
N THR A 74 -29.52 -15.89 -17.89
CA THR A 74 -29.11 -16.37 -16.56
C THR A 74 -29.50 -17.81 -16.29
N ILE A 75 -30.65 -18.29 -16.79
CA ILE A 75 -31.03 -19.71 -16.69
C ILE A 75 -30.09 -20.58 -17.53
N ALA A 76 -29.76 -20.15 -18.75
CA ALA A 76 -28.84 -20.91 -19.61
C ALA A 76 -27.46 -21.07 -18.96
N GLU A 77 -26.91 -19.99 -18.39
CA GLU A 77 -25.64 -20.03 -17.67
C GLU A 77 -25.72 -20.87 -16.38
N LEU A 78 -26.82 -20.76 -15.64
CA LEU A 78 -27.06 -21.59 -14.45
C LEU A 78 -27.06 -23.08 -14.80
N GLU A 79 -27.84 -23.49 -15.81
CA GLU A 79 -27.95 -24.89 -16.22
C GLU A 79 -26.62 -25.43 -16.76
N ALA A 80 -25.92 -24.64 -17.58
CA ALA A 80 -24.62 -25.02 -18.12
C ALA A 80 -23.59 -25.23 -17.00
N ALA A 81 -23.48 -24.27 -16.07
CA ALA A 81 -22.53 -24.36 -14.97
C ALA A 81 -22.87 -25.49 -13.98
N ARG A 82 -24.17 -25.77 -13.79
CA ARG A 82 -24.63 -26.87 -12.93
C ARG A 82 -24.37 -28.26 -13.48
N ALA A 83 -24.19 -28.39 -14.79
CA ALA A 83 -23.75 -29.66 -15.38
C ALA A 83 -22.34 -30.05 -14.90
N GLU A 84 -21.52 -29.06 -14.54
CA GLU A 84 -20.15 -29.23 -14.03
C GLU A 84 -20.10 -29.20 -12.50
N ASP A 85 -20.80 -28.25 -11.87
CA ASP A 85 -20.88 -28.11 -10.41
C ASP A 85 -22.35 -28.01 -9.93
N PRO A 86 -22.93 -29.12 -9.44
CA PRO A 86 -24.30 -29.15 -8.92
C PRO A 86 -24.54 -28.22 -7.72
N ALA A 87 -23.50 -27.65 -7.10
CA ALA A 87 -23.64 -26.68 -6.02
C ALA A 87 -23.93 -25.26 -6.52
N ILE A 88 -23.81 -24.94 -7.82
CA ILE A 88 -24.11 -23.61 -8.34
C ILE A 88 -25.62 -23.39 -8.33
N ALA A 89 -26.11 -22.45 -7.53
CA ALA A 89 -27.54 -22.20 -7.33
C ALA A 89 -27.95 -20.75 -7.60
N ILE A 90 -26.98 -19.84 -7.70
CA ILE A 90 -27.20 -18.40 -7.86
C ILE A 90 -26.43 -17.94 -9.10
N VAL A 91 -27.07 -17.17 -9.97
CA VAL A 91 -26.41 -16.46 -11.07
C VAL A 91 -26.69 -14.98 -10.93
N TYR A 92 -25.63 -14.18 -10.96
CA TYR A 92 -25.71 -12.73 -10.89
C TYR A 92 -24.76 -12.10 -11.92
N SER A 93 -25.01 -10.84 -12.24
CA SER A 93 -24.31 -10.17 -13.33
C SER A 93 -23.73 -8.83 -12.90
N ASP A 94 -22.97 -8.20 -13.79
CA ASP A 94 -22.72 -6.77 -13.72
C ASP A 94 -24.03 -5.98 -13.95
N CYS A 95 -23.98 -4.67 -13.76
CA CYS A 95 -25.11 -3.78 -14.00
C CYS A 95 -24.71 -2.49 -14.72
N MET A 96 -25.69 -1.83 -15.32
CA MET A 96 -25.59 -0.42 -15.68
C MET A 96 -26.07 0.43 -14.50
N LEU A 97 -25.27 1.38 -14.05
CA LEU A 97 -25.73 2.40 -13.11
C LEU A 97 -26.55 3.43 -13.89
N ILE A 98 -27.81 3.63 -13.51
CA ILE A 98 -28.71 4.60 -14.14
C ILE A 98 -29.19 5.66 -13.13
N SER A 99 -29.45 6.87 -13.61
CA SER A 99 -30.02 7.95 -12.81
C SER A 99 -31.48 7.68 -12.44
N GLN A 100 -32.05 8.51 -11.57
CA GLN A 100 -33.49 8.51 -11.28
C GLN A 100 -34.35 8.62 -12.55
N THR A 101 -33.89 9.36 -13.57
CA THR A 101 -34.59 9.54 -14.85
C THR A 101 -34.31 8.41 -15.86
N GLY A 102 -33.41 7.47 -15.54
CA GLY A 102 -33.07 6.32 -16.38
C GLY A 102 -31.91 6.55 -17.34
N GLU A 103 -31.18 7.67 -17.20
CA GLU A 103 -29.97 7.92 -18.00
C GLU A 103 -28.81 7.06 -17.50
N VAL A 104 -28.02 6.52 -18.42
CA VAL A 104 -26.83 5.73 -18.07
C VAL A 104 -25.76 6.64 -17.47
N ILE A 105 -25.33 6.31 -16.25
CA ILE A 105 -24.27 6.99 -15.51
C ILE A 105 -22.93 6.28 -15.73
N ASP A 106 -22.87 4.99 -15.44
CA ASP A 106 -21.64 4.18 -15.47
C ASP A 106 -21.98 2.68 -15.48
N ARG A 107 -20.97 1.80 -15.42
CA ARG A 107 -21.11 0.34 -15.30
C ARG A 107 -20.68 -0.12 -13.90
N GLY A 108 -21.60 -0.72 -13.16
CA GLY A 108 -21.31 -1.36 -11.88
C GLY A 108 -20.82 -2.80 -12.11
N LYS A 109 -19.64 -3.13 -11.57
CA LYS A 109 -19.10 -4.49 -11.63
C LYS A 109 -19.36 -5.25 -10.34
N SER A 110 -19.81 -6.49 -10.48
CA SER A 110 -19.93 -7.43 -9.37
C SER A 110 -18.62 -8.22 -9.24
N ALA A 111 -18.26 -8.62 -8.02
CA ALA A 111 -17.08 -9.48 -7.84
C ALA A 111 -17.37 -10.90 -8.34
N THR A 112 -16.34 -11.59 -8.85
CA THR A 112 -16.42 -13.03 -9.13
C THR A 112 -16.76 -13.79 -7.85
N PHE A 113 -17.49 -14.89 -7.98
CA PHE A 113 -17.99 -15.62 -6.82
C PHE A 113 -16.83 -16.20 -6.00
N ASP A 114 -16.69 -15.72 -4.77
CA ASP A 114 -15.78 -16.25 -3.78
C ASP A 114 -16.53 -16.41 -2.44
N PRO A 115 -16.68 -17.64 -1.92
CA PRO A 115 -17.34 -17.88 -0.64
C PRO A 115 -16.58 -17.24 0.54
N ALA A 116 -15.26 -17.03 0.47
CA ALA A 116 -14.53 -16.32 1.52
C ALA A 116 -14.88 -14.82 1.53
N LEU A 117 -15.15 -14.25 0.35
CA LEU A 117 -15.52 -12.85 0.21
C LEU A 117 -16.92 -12.54 0.77
N ILE A 118 -17.84 -13.52 0.78
CA ILE A 118 -19.22 -13.30 1.27
C ILE A 118 -19.26 -13.14 2.79
N GLU A 119 -18.23 -13.57 3.52
CA GLU A 119 -18.17 -13.34 4.95
C GLU A 119 -17.92 -11.87 5.29
N ARG A 120 -17.29 -11.13 4.37
CA ARG A 120 -16.76 -9.77 4.56
C ARG A 120 -17.51 -8.70 3.78
N TYR A 121 -18.02 -9.02 2.59
CA TYR A 121 -18.63 -8.04 1.67
C TYR A 121 -19.93 -8.53 1.04
N SER A 122 -20.85 -7.59 0.78
CA SER A 122 -22.09 -7.84 0.05
C SER A 122 -21.91 -7.53 -1.43
N PHE A 123 -21.38 -8.47 -2.21
CA PHE A 123 -21.05 -8.24 -3.62
C PHE A 123 -22.03 -8.90 -4.62
N ILE A 124 -22.91 -9.81 -4.18
CA ILE A 124 -23.95 -10.38 -5.03
C ILE A 124 -25.11 -9.36 -5.09
N PRO A 125 -25.37 -8.73 -6.25
CA PRO A 125 -26.43 -7.77 -6.38
C PRO A 125 -27.80 -8.44 -6.30
N GLU A 126 -28.82 -7.62 -6.13
CA GLU A 126 -30.17 -7.96 -6.56
C GLU A 126 -30.44 -7.00 -7.72
N PRO A 127 -30.98 -7.49 -8.86
CA PRO A 127 -31.50 -8.83 -9.07
C PRO A 127 -30.46 -9.93 -9.30
N ALA A 128 -30.76 -11.14 -8.79
CA ALA A 128 -30.02 -12.37 -9.01
C ALA A 128 -30.99 -13.54 -9.29
N MET A 129 -30.65 -14.36 -10.29
CA MET A 129 -31.39 -15.57 -10.63
C MET A 129 -31.01 -16.71 -9.68
N CYS A 130 -32.01 -17.35 -9.07
CA CYS A 130 -31.80 -18.42 -8.09
C CYS A 130 -32.63 -19.66 -8.40
N LEU A 131 -32.11 -20.83 -8.04
CA LEU A 131 -32.94 -22.01 -7.84
C LEU A 131 -33.85 -21.82 -6.62
N ALA A 132 -35.09 -22.29 -6.72
CA ALA A 132 -36.08 -22.18 -5.65
C ALA A 132 -35.66 -22.91 -4.37
N ALA A 133 -35.22 -24.16 -4.47
CA ALA A 133 -34.93 -25.00 -3.29
C ALA A 133 -33.87 -24.37 -2.33
N PRO A 134 -32.69 -23.93 -2.81
CA PRO A 134 -31.65 -23.30 -1.94
C PRO A 134 -32.14 -22.09 -1.15
N VAL A 135 -33.02 -21.28 -1.74
CA VAL A 135 -33.56 -20.09 -1.06
C VAL A 135 -34.68 -20.48 -0.09
N MET A 136 -35.52 -21.45 -0.45
CA MET A 136 -36.57 -21.95 0.43
C MET A 136 -36.01 -22.65 1.67
N GLU A 137 -34.93 -23.41 1.52
CA GLU A 137 -34.24 -24.12 2.62
C GLU A 137 -33.66 -23.17 3.68
N THR A 138 -33.35 -21.92 3.30
CA THR A 138 -32.70 -20.95 4.19
C THR A 138 -33.66 -19.93 4.80
N ALA A 139 -34.94 -19.98 4.42
CA ALA A 139 -36.02 -19.18 5.00
C ALA A 139 -36.65 -19.83 6.25
N PRO A 140 -37.35 -19.07 7.11
CA PRO A 140 -37.52 -17.62 7.04
C PRO A 140 -36.23 -16.87 7.39
N TYR A 141 -36.05 -15.71 6.75
CA TYR A 141 -34.98 -14.77 7.05
C TYR A 141 -35.33 -13.91 8.27
N ASP A 142 -34.32 -13.42 8.98
CA ASP A 142 -34.52 -12.57 10.16
C ASP A 142 -35.10 -11.20 9.78
N GLU A 143 -36.38 -11.00 10.10
CA GLU A 143 -37.12 -9.79 9.76
C GLU A 143 -36.64 -8.57 10.55
N THR A 144 -35.91 -8.76 11.66
CA THR A 144 -35.37 -7.62 12.44
C THR A 144 -34.25 -6.89 11.72
N ILE A 145 -33.62 -7.52 10.73
CA ILE A 145 -32.52 -6.95 9.95
C ILE A 145 -33.06 -5.92 8.94
N ARG A 146 -32.72 -4.65 9.19
CA ARG A 146 -33.10 -3.51 8.31
C ARG A 146 -31.99 -3.07 7.35
N LYS A 147 -30.72 -3.33 7.68
CA LYS A 147 -29.55 -3.01 6.84
C LYS A 147 -28.76 -4.28 6.55
N GLY A 148 -28.16 -4.38 5.36
CA GLY A 148 -27.40 -5.57 4.96
C GLY A 148 -28.28 -6.79 4.65
N THR A 149 -29.55 -6.58 4.30
CA THR A 149 -30.53 -7.65 4.01
C THR A 149 -30.06 -8.61 2.92
N LYS A 150 -29.43 -8.08 1.87
CA LYS A 150 -28.83 -8.88 0.77
C LYS A 150 -27.74 -9.81 1.30
N HIS A 151 -26.80 -9.25 2.06
CA HIS A 151 -25.69 -9.98 2.67
C HIS A 151 -26.18 -11.10 3.60
N HIS A 152 -27.16 -10.81 4.47
CA HIS A 152 -27.74 -11.81 5.36
C HIS A 152 -28.28 -13.03 4.60
N LYS A 153 -29.03 -12.79 3.53
CA LYS A 153 -29.60 -13.86 2.70
C LYS A 153 -28.51 -14.69 2.01
N TRP A 154 -27.58 -14.03 1.31
CA TRP A 154 -26.55 -14.73 0.56
C TRP A 154 -25.63 -15.55 1.47
N LYS A 155 -25.27 -15.04 2.66
CA LYS A 155 -24.50 -15.79 3.64
C LYS A 155 -25.19 -17.10 4.06
N ARG A 156 -26.50 -17.08 4.28
CA ARG A 156 -27.25 -18.29 4.67
C ARG A 156 -27.27 -19.33 3.54
N ILE A 157 -27.49 -18.89 2.30
CA ILE A 157 -27.50 -19.79 1.14
C ILE A 157 -26.11 -20.41 0.95
N ILE A 158 -25.04 -19.61 1.04
CA ILE A 158 -23.67 -20.08 0.87
C ILE A 158 -23.20 -20.95 2.03
N ALA A 159 -23.64 -20.67 3.26
CA ALA A 159 -23.36 -21.52 4.44
C ALA A 159 -23.95 -22.94 4.31
N ASN A 160 -25.01 -23.11 3.50
CA ASN A 160 -25.56 -24.43 3.16
C ASN A 160 -24.81 -25.13 2.02
N GLY A 161 -23.66 -24.59 1.59
CA GLY A 161 -22.80 -25.18 0.55
C GLY A 161 -23.15 -24.77 -0.88
N TRP A 162 -24.15 -23.92 -1.07
CA TRP A 162 -24.54 -23.42 -2.39
C TRP A 162 -23.59 -22.33 -2.88
N LYS A 163 -23.34 -22.31 -4.19
CA LYS A 163 -22.40 -21.40 -4.85
C LYS A 163 -23.11 -20.45 -5.81
N GLY A 164 -22.44 -19.33 -6.08
CA GLY A 164 -22.83 -18.38 -7.10
C GLY A 164 -21.97 -18.48 -8.35
N LEU A 165 -22.48 -17.95 -9.45
CA LEU A 165 -21.76 -17.74 -10.69
C LEU A 165 -21.94 -16.28 -11.11
N HIS A 166 -20.83 -15.63 -11.44
CA HIS A 166 -20.81 -14.26 -11.94
C HIS A 166 -20.77 -14.23 -13.46
N ILE A 167 -21.68 -13.49 -14.08
CA ILE A 167 -21.64 -13.14 -15.50
C ILE A 167 -21.07 -11.72 -15.64
N PRO A 168 -19.90 -11.52 -16.27
CA PRO A 168 -19.29 -10.20 -16.48
C PRO A 168 -19.94 -9.41 -17.63
N GLU A 169 -21.28 -9.43 -17.70
CA GLU A 169 -22.13 -8.72 -18.65
C GLU A 169 -23.15 -7.88 -17.88
N PRO A 170 -23.44 -6.63 -18.27
CA PRO A 170 -24.44 -5.83 -17.58
C PRO A 170 -25.85 -6.24 -18.04
N LEU A 171 -26.50 -7.14 -17.28
CA LEU A 171 -27.82 -7.70 -17.64
C LEU A 171 -28.99 -7.01 -16.92
N PHE A 172 -28.72 -6.05 -16.04
CA PHE A 172 -29.74 -5.21 -15.43
C PHE A 172 -29.19 -3.80 -15.22
N SER A 173 -30.09 -2.86 -14.95
CA SER A 173 -29.75 -1.49 -14.59
C SER A 173 -30.11 -1.23 -13.13
N TYR A 174 -29.14 -0.76 -12.36
CA TYR A 174 -29.29 -0.37 -10.97
C TYR A 174 -29.62 1.12 -10.89
N ARG A 175 -30.78 1.47 -10.33
CA ARG A 175 -31.22 2.87 -10.26
C ARG A 175 -30.65 3.58 -9.05
N MET A 176 -29.94 4.68 -9.28
CA MET A 176 -29.32 5.47 -8.23
C MET A 176 -30.23 6.62 -7.78
N HIS A 177 -30.64 6.60 -6.51
CA HIS A 177 -31.33 7.71 -5.84
C HIS A 177 -30.88 7.91 -4.38
N GLU A 178 -31.24 9.06 -3.79
CA GLU A 178 -30.79 9.43 -2.43
C GLU A 178 -31.33 8.49 -1.34
N GLY A 179 -32.42 7.79 -1.66
CA GLY A 179 -33.06 6.79 -0.81
C GLY A 179 -32.44 5.39 -0.89
N ASN A 180 -31.46 5.13 -1.78
CA ASN A 180 -30.86 3.80 -1.91
C ASN A 180 -30.24 3.36 -0.57
N LEU A 181 -30.62 2.17 -0.11
CA LEU A 181 -30.08 1.56 1.11
C LEU A 181 -28.57 1.22 1.01
N SER A 182 -28.01 1.17 -0.21
CA SER A 182 -26.63 0.77 -0.49
C SER A 182 -25.59 1.88 -0.31
N GLY A 183 -25.99 3.13 -0.03
CA GLY A 183 -25.08 4.25 0.22
C GLY A 183 -24.35 4.83 -1.00
N ILE A 184 -24.32 4.11 -2.13
CA ILE A 184 -23.65 4.51 -3.38
C ILE A 184 -24.32 5.75 -4.02
N GLY A 185 -25.64 5.91 -3.86
CA GLY A 185 -26.40 7.06 -4.38
C GLY A 185 -26.00 8.43 -3.81
N ARG A 186 -25.34 8.49 -2.64
CA ARG A 186 -24.94 9.75 -2.00
C ARG A 186 -23.69 10.39 -2.61
N ALA A 187 -22.93 9.68 -3.44
CA ALA A 187 -21.65 10.15 -3.97
C ALA A 187 -21.76 10.93 -5.29
N VAL A 188 -22.91 10.93 -5.97
CA VAL A 188 -23.00 11.38 -7.39
C VAL A 188 -23.61 12.78 -7.56
N ASN A 189 -24.26 13.37 -6.55
CA ASN A 189 -24.81 14.74 -6.64
C ASN A 189 -23.82 15.87 -6.30
N ALA A 190 -22.53 15.57 -6.07
CA ALA A 190 -21.54 16.58 -5.67
C ALA A 190 -20.75 17.16 -6.86
N SER A 191 -21.42 17.93 -7.74
CA SER A 191 -20.75 18.92 -8.59
C SER A 191 -20.57 20.22 -7.80
N CYS A 192 -19.33 20.46 -7.33
CA CYS A 192 -18.88 21.61 -6.52
C CYS A 192 -19.10 22.97 -7.23
N PRO A 193 -19.49 24.06 -6.51
CA PRO A 193 -18.45 24.93 -5.94
C PRO A 193 -18.83 25.57 -4.58
N ALA A 194 -17.79 26.10 -3.92
CA ALA A 194 -17.78 26.96 -2.74
C ALA A 194 -17.62 26.27 -1.36
N ILE A 195 -16.42 26.48 -0.83
CA ILE A 195 -16.00 26.35 0.55
C ILE A 195 -16.98 27.15 1.43
N GLY A 196 -17.92 26.46 2.07
CA GLY A 196 -18.87 27.02 3.01
C GLY A 196 -18.87 26.20 4.29
N ARG A 197 -18.29 26.76 5.35
CA ARG A 197 -18.19 26.19 6.71
C ARG A 197 -19.48 25.50 7.14
N CYS A 198 -19.47 24.18 7.29
CA CYS A 198 -20.52 23.47 8.03
C CYS A 198 -20.06 23.26 9.47
N LYS A 199 -20.80 23.88 10.40
CA LYS A 199 -20.76 23.63 11.83
C LYS A 199 -21.07 22.14 12.11
N PRO A 200 -20.49 21.54 13.16
CA PRO A 200 -20.84 20.19 13.57
C PRO A 200 -22.30 20.13 14.04
N PRO A 201 -23.02 19.01 13.80
CA PRO A 201 -24.40 18.87 14.23
C PRO A 201 -24.49 18.82 15.75
N SER A 202 -25.44 19.58 16.29
CA SER A 202 -25.82 19.61 17.69
C SER A 202 -26.29 18.24 18.16
N ALA A 203 -25.74 17.82 19.30
CA ALA A 203 -26.23 16.72 20.10
C ALA A 203 -27.69 16.96 20.54
N GLU A 204 -28.48 15.88 20.58
CA GLU A 204 -29.45 15.51 21.64
C GLU A 204 -30.64 14.71 21.10
N THR A 205 -30.61 13.37 21.24
CA THR A 205 -31.62 12.55 21.96
C THR A 205 -31.11 11.09 22.08
N PRO A 206 -31.51 10.31 23.10
CA PRO A 206 -30.59 9.70 24.05
C PRO A 206 -30.22 8.27 23.67
N MET A 207 -28.92 8.01 23.55
CA MET A 207 -28.37 6.67 23.69
C MET A 207 -28.40 6.27 25.17
N SER A 208 -28.76 5.02 25.43
CA SER A 208 -28.65 4.37 26.73
C SER A 208 -27.31 4.68 27.40
N GLN A 209 -27.38 5.05 28.67
CA GLN A 209 -26.26 5.44 29.52
C GLN A 209 -25.12 4.39 29.49
N HIS A 210 -24.13 4.62 28.65
CA HIS A 210 -22.76 4.24 28.93
C HIS A 210 -21.98 5.54 29.12
N GLU A 211 -21.54 5.75 30.35
CA GLU A 211 -20.73 6.89 30.77
C GLU A 211 -19.56 7.10 29.79
N SER A 212 -19.38 8.34 29.33
CA SER A 212 -18.22 8.73 28.53
C SER A 212 -16.96 8.66 29.37
N GLN A 213 -16.34 7.49 29.44
CA GLN A 213 -14.95 7.39 29.87
C GLN A 213 -14.08 7.99 28.76
N GLY A 214 -13.21 8.94 29.11
CA GLY A 214 -12.25 9.54 28.17
C GLY A 214 -11.33 8.48 27.54
N PHE A 215 -10.55 8.87 26.52
CA PHE A 215 -9.54 7.98 25.94
C PHE A 215 -8.64 7.43 27.07
N PRO A 216 -8.33 6.12 27.11
CA PRO A 216 -7.76 5.47 28.29
C PRO A 216 -6.32 5.91 28.63
N LEU A 217 -5.66 6.65 27.74
CA LEU A 217 -4.31 7.19 27.94
C LEU A 217 -4.28 8.71 27.85
N THR A 218 -3.37 9.30 28.62
CA THR A 218 -2.95 10.70 28.52
C THR A 218 -1.45 10.76 28.26
N LEU A 219 -0.94 11.89 27.77
CA LEU A 219 0.50 12.03 27.53
C LEU A 219 1.32 11.86 28.83
N ASP A 220 0.82 12.34 29.97
CA ASP A 220 1.51 12.22 31.26
C ASP A 220 1.63 10.76 31.77
N THR A 221 0.79 9.87 31.26
CA THR A 221 0.77 8.45 31.64
C THR A 221 1.43 7.54 30.60
N ALA A 222 1.92 8.11 29.49
CA ALA A 222 2.56 7.36 28.41
C ALA A 222 3.90 6.76 28.87
N ARG A 223 4.05 5.46 28.66
CA ARG A 223 5.29 4.68 28.85
C ARG A 223 5.54 3.92 27.56
N ILE A 224 6.60 4.30 26.86
CA ILE A 224 6.80 3.98 25.45
C ILE A 224 7.72 2.77 25.34
N GLY A 225 7.32 1.80 24.52
CA GLY A 225 8.15 0.68 24.12
C GLY A 225 8.48 0.79 22.63
N VAL A 226 9.74 0.92 22.27
CA VAL A 226 10.16 0.98 20.85
C VAL A 226 10.73 -0.36 20.42
N VAL A 227 10.13 -0.98 19.41
CA VAL A 227 10.48 -2.32 18.91
C VAL A 227 11.29 -2.19 17.62
N GLY A 228 12.53 -2.66 17.66
CA GLY A 228 13.55 -2.46 16.64
C GLY A 228 14.36 -1.19 16.94
N LEU A 229 15.68 -1.31 17.04
CA LEU A 229 16.59 -0.18 17.31
C LEU A 229 17.56 0.04 16.15
N GLY A 230 17.04 -0.06 14.93
CA GLY A 230 17.74 0.30 13.71
C GLY A 230 17.78 1.81 13.48
N TYR A 231 18.05 2.22 12.24
CA TYR A 231 18.15 3.63 11.84
C TYR A 231 16.84 4.42 11.99
N VAL A 232 15.69 3.75 12.07
CA VAL A 232 14.38 4.37 12.35
C VAL A 232 14.09 4.41 13.84
N GLY A 233 14.12 3.25 14.49
CA GLY A 233 13.68 3.11 15.87
C GLY A 233 14.57 3.79 16.90
N LEU A 234 15.90 3.84 16.68
CA LEU A 234 16.79 4.48 17.66
C LEU A 234 16.53 6.00 17.78
N PRO A 235 16.46 6.79 16.70
CA PRO A 235 16.07 8.20 16.78
C PRO A 235 14.74 8.44 17.49
N VAL A 236 13.73 7.59 17.23
CA VAL A 236 12.42 7.65 17.90
C VAL A 236 12.57 7.39 19.40
N ALA A 237 13.31 6.34 19.79
CA ALA A 237 13.54 6.00 21.18
C ALA A 237 14.32 7.09 21.94
N VAL A 238 15.33 7.69 21.31
CA VAL A 238 16.11 8.81 21.88
C VAL A 238 15.23 10.05 22.06
N ALA A 239 14.46 10.43 21.04
CA ALA A 239 13.61 11.62 21.11
C ALA A 239 12.55 11.50 22.20
N PHE A 240 11.90 10.33 22.31
CA PHE A 240 10.94 10.08 23.38
C PHE A 240 11.59 9.88 24.75
N GLY A 241 12.75 9.23 24.83
CA GLY A 241 13.50 9.01 26.07
C GLY A 241 14.02 10.29 26.75
N GLN A 242 14.01 11.43 26.05
CA GLN A 242 14.24 12.73 26.67
C GLN A 242 13.03 13.25 27.45
N LYS A 243 11.81 12.76 27.16
CA LYS A 243 10.55 13.31 27.68
C LYS A 243 9.69 12.30 28.45
N TYR A 244 9.72 11.03 28.06
CA TYR A 244 8.86 9.96 28.59
C TYR A 244 9.68 8.74 28.99
N PRO A 245 9.21 7.95 29.98
CA PRO A 245 9.76 6.63 30.25
C PRO A 245 9.70 5.77 28.99
N THR A 246 10.86 5.40 28.46
CA THR A 246 11.00 4.73 27.17
C THR A 246 11.87 3.48 27.33
N THR A 247 11.43 2.37 26.76
CA THR A 247 12.21 1.12 26.69
C THR A 247 12.38 0.71 25.24
N GLY A 248 13.62 0.70 24.76
CA GLY A 248 13.98 0.18 23.45
C GLY A 248 14.28 -1.32 23.51
N ILE A 249 13.72 -2.10 22.60
CA ILE A 249 14.02 -3.53 22.45
C ILE A 249 14.54 -3.84 21.04
N ASP A 250 15.59 -4.65 20.96
CA ASP A 250 16.13 -5.21 19.72
C ASP A 250 16.42 -6.69 19.93
N ILE A 251 16.53 -7.47 18.85
CA ILE A 251 16.85 -8.89 18.91
C ILE A 251 18.36 -9.14 18.99
N ARG A 252 19.18 -8.17 18.58
CA ARG A 252 20.64 -8.31 18.51
C ARG A 252 21.27 -7.92 19.85
N ALA A 253 21.86 -8.89 20.55
CA ALA A 253 22.52 -8.65 21.83
C ALA A 253 23.64 -7.60 21.74
N GLY A 254 24.51 -7.71 20.73
CA GLY A 254 25.59 -6.75 20.49
C GLY A 254 25.07 -5.32 20.24
N ARG A 255 23.91 -5.17 19.60
CA ARG A 255 23.27 -3.85 19.41
C ARG A 255 22.90 -3.22 20.75
N ILE A 256 22.29 -3.99 21.64
CA ILE A 256 21.90 -3.52 22.99
C ILE A 256 23.12 -3.19 23.84
N GLU A 257 24.17 -4.00 23.77
CA GLU A 257 25.43 -3.75 24.48
C GLU A 257 26.11 -2.46 24.00
N ASN A 258 26.21 -2.26 22.68
CA ASN A 258 26.76 -1.05 22.08
C ASN A 258 25.99 0.20 22.52
N LEU A 259 24.66 0.17 22.45
CA LEU A 259 23.82 1.31 22.82
C LEU A 259 23.91 1.67 24.31
N ARG A 260 23.99 0.66 25.20
CA ARG A 260 24.24 0.89 26.63
C ARG A 260 25.62 1.48 26.90
N ALA A 261 26.60 1.20 26.04
CA ALA A 261 27.92 1.83 26.09
C ALA A 261 27.95 3.23 25.45
N GLY A 262 26.83 3.76 24.97
CA GLY A 262 26.74 5.07 24.32
C GLY A 262 27.22 5.06 22.86
N HIS A 263 27.28 3.89 22.22
CA HIS A 263 27.75 3.73 20.84
C HIS A 263 26.64 3.29 19.90
N ASP A 264 26.38 4.09 18.86
CA ASP A 264 25.45 3.76 17.79
C ASP A 264 26.18 3.40 16.49
N GLU A 265 26.14 2.13 16.12
CA GLU A 265 26.70 1.63 14.85
C GLU A 265 26.02 2.20 13.59
N THR A 266 24.75 2.64 13.70
CA THR A 266 24.02 3.26 12.57
C THR A 266 24.42 4.72 12.33
N ARG A 267 25.10 5.35 13.31
CA ARG A 267 25.52 6.76 13.29
C ARG A 267 24.35 7.76 13.16
N GLU A 268 23.16 7.35 13.54
CA GLU A 268 21.94 8.18 13.55
C GLU A 268 21.79 8.95 14.88
N ALA A 269 22.36 8.44 15.98
CA ALA A 269 22.44 9.12 17.26
C ALA A 269 23.89 9.29 17.73
N THR A 270 24.25 10.47 18.24
CA THR A 270 25.55 10.66 18.88
C THR A 270 25.55 10.18 20.34
N ALA A 271 26.75 10.00 20.92
CA ALA A 271 26.89 9.64 22.33
C ALA A 271 26.23 10.69 23.25
N GLU A 272 26.31 11.97 22.88
CA GLU A 272 25.66 13.06 23.60
C GLU A 272 24.13 12.97 23.52
N GLU A 273 23.59 12.64 22.35
CA GLU A 273 22.14 12.47 22.16
C GLU A 273 21.59 11.28 22.94
N LEU A 274 22.34 10.18 23.00
CA LEU A 274 22.03 9.04 23.86
C LEU A 274 22.08 9.42 25.34
N ALA A 275 23.08 10.20 25.76
CA ALA A 275 23.25 10.59 27.16
C ALA A 275 22.14 11.52 27.67
N VAL A 276 21.56 12.39 26.83
CA VAL A 276 20.46 13.28 27.23
C VAL A 276 19.10 12.57 27.29
N ALA A 277 18.96 11.38 26.68
CA ALA A 277 17.77 10.54 26.76
C ALA A 277 17.69 9.79 28.10
N THR A 278 17.65 10.53 29.21
CA THR A 278 17.77 10.01 30.58
C THR A 278 16.66 9.04 31.01
N GLN A 279 15.55 8.97 30.28
CA GLN A 279 14.43 8.06 30.54
C GLN A 279 14.41 6.85 29.58
N LEU A 280 15.46 6.64 28.79
CA LEU A 280 15.60 5.51 27.87
C LEU A 280 16.38 4.36 28.51
N ASP A 281 15.78 3.17 28.59
CA ASP A 281 16.47 1.90 28.84
C ASP A 281 16.48 1.03 27.56
N PHE A 282 17.44 0.12 27.47
CA PHE A 282 17.58 -0.85 26.39
C PHE A 282 17.44 -2.27 26.93
N THR A 283 16.76 -3.15 26.20
CA THR A 283 16.53 -4.53 26.64
C THR A 283 16.52 -5.53 25.50
N LEU A 284 16.81 -6.81 25.82
CA LEU A 284 16.53 -7.98 24.99
C LEU A 284 15.28 -8.74 25.48
N ASP A 285 14.83 -8.41 26.69
CA ASP A 285 13.80 -9.14 27.42
C ASP A 285 12.43 -8.47 27.23
N TRP A 286 11.54 -9.18 26.55
CA TRP A 286 10.15 -8.79 26.34
C TRP A 286 9.35 -8.65 27.63
N ALA A 287 9.75 -9.28 28.74
CA ALA A 287 9.06 -9.12 30.02
C ALA A 287 9.14 -7.66 30.52
N LYS A 288 10.23 -6.94 30.23
CA LYS A 288 10.33 -5.51 30.55
C LYS A 288 9.35 -4.65 29.75
N MET A 289 8.99 -5.08 28.53
CA MET A 289 8.05 -4.35 27.67
C MET A 289 6.62 -4.34 28.23
N ALA A 290 6.29 -5.25 29.13
CA ALA A 290 4.98 -5.27 29.80
C ALA A 290 4.74 -4.02 30.69
N ALA A 291 5.77 -3.26 31.04
CA ALA A 291 5.60 -2.00 31.76
C ALA A 291 5.09 -0.85 30.86
N CYS A 292 5.30 -0.96 29.54
CA CYS A 292 4.86 0.02 28.55
C CYS A 292 3.34 -0.06 28.32
N ASN A 293 2.76 1.03 27.81
CA ASN A 293 1.37 1.12 27.37
C ASN A 293 1.22 1.77 25.99
N VAL A 294 2.32 2.25 25.40
CA VAL A 294 2.41 2.65 24.00
C VAL A 294 3.53 1.84 23.37
N PHE A 295 3.26 1.11 22.30
CA PHE A 295 4.26 0.32 21.58
C PHE A 295 4.47 0.92 20.20
N ILE A 296 5.70 1.27 19.83
CA ILE A 296 6.06 1.81 18.53
C ILE A 296 6.89 0.77 17.78
N VAL A 297 6.40 0.33 16.62
CA VAL A 297 6.98 -0.77 15.83
C VAL A 297 7.76 -0.22 14.64
N THR A 298 9.06 -0.51 14.60
CA THR A 298 10.01 0.03 13.61
C THR A 298 10.90 -1.07 12.99
N VAL A 299 10.36 -2.30 12.93
CA VAL A 299 11.08 -3.46 12.36
C VAL A 299 11.10 -3.40 10.83
N PRO A 300 12.11 -3.99 10.17
CA PRO A 300 12.20 -3.97 8.72
C PRO A 300 11.06 -4.74 8.05
N THR A 301 10.69 -4.30 6.87
CA THR A 301 9.77 -4.99 5.96
C THR A 301 10.52 -5.19 4.64
N PRO A 302 11.31 -6.28 4.50
CA PRO A 302 12.04 -6.55 3.28
C PRO A 302 11.12 -7.06 2.16
N LEU A 303 11.68 -7.24 0.96
CA LEU A 303 11.05 -8.04 -0.09
C LEU A 303 11.69 -9.43 -0.13
N ASN A 304 10.93 -10.44 -0.52
CA ASN A 304 11.46 -11.75 -0.86
C ASN A 304 12.00 -11.79 -2.31
N ASP A 305 12.55 -12.93 -2.72
CA ASP A 305 13.12 -13.16 -4.07
C ASP A 305 12.12 -12.96 -5.23
N HIS A 306 10.82 -12.88 -4.93
CA HIS A 306 9.75 -12.63 -5.90
C HIS A 306 9.27 -11.17 -5.89
N ASN A 307 9.99 -10.26 -5.21
CA ASN A 307 9.60 -8.87 -4.99
C ASN A 307 8.24 -8.72 -4.27
N HIS A 308 7.84 -9.70 -3.46
CA HIS A 308 6.68 -9.55 -2.58
C HIS A 308 7.11 -9.07 -1.20
N PRO A 309 6.30 -8.22 -0.53
CA PRO A 309 6.52 -7.87 0.87
C PRO A 309 6.69 -9.10 1.76
N ASP A 310 7.81 -9.17 2.47
CA ASP A 310 8.03 -10.12 3.55
C ASP A 310 7.68 -9.45 4.89
N LEU A 311 6.52 -9.83 5.42
CA LEU A 311 6.01 -9.31 6.70
C LEU A 311 6.52 -10.11 7.91
N GLY A 312 7.42 -11.09 7.74
CA GLY A 312 7.90 -11.94 8.84
C GLY A 312 8.41 -11.18 10.07
N PRO A 313 9.28 -10.15 9.92
CA PRO A 313 9.73 -9.35 11.07
C PRO A 313 8.59 -8.56 11.72
N LEU A 314 7.66 -8.01 10.92
CA LEU A 314 6.48 -7.29 11.40
C LEU A 314 5.55 -8.22 12.19
N GLU A 315 5.26 -9.40 11.64
CA GLU A 315 4.48 -10.44 12.30
C GLU A 315 5.11 -10.84 13.64
N SER A 316 6.42 -11.09 13.66
CA SER A 316 7.13 -11.47 14.89
C SER A 316 7.02 -10.38 15.97
N ALA A 317 7.19 -9.10 15.60
CA ALA A 317 7.04 -7.97 16.51
C ALA A 317 5.60 -7.85 17.03
N THR A 318 4.61 -7.90 16.13
CA THR A 318 3.18 -7.83 16.47
C THR A 318 2.77 -8.98 17.39
N ARG A 319 3.24 -10.21 17.12
CA ARG A 319 2.99 -11.37 17.99
C ARG A 319 3.60 -11.20 19.38
N ALA A 320 4.81 -10.66 19.47
CA ALA A 320 5.46 -10.42 20.75
C ALA A 320 4.71 -9.35 21.57
N ILE A 321 4.26 -8.28 20.93
CA ILE A 321 3.42 -7.24 21.56
C ILE A 321 2.08 -7.82 22.01
N GLY A 322 1.40 -8.61 21.18
CA GLY A 322 0.10 -9.21 21.52
C GLY A 322 0.11 -10.01 22.82
N LYS A 323 1.25 -10.63 23.18
CA LYS A 323 1.42 -11.39 24.44
C LYS A 323 1.56 -10.52 25.69
N VAL A 324 1.95 -9.26 25.55
CA VAL A 324 2.14 -8.31 26.66
C VAL A 324 1.15 -7.16 26.66
N LEU A 325 0.29 -7.09 25.63
CA LEU A 325 -0.70 -6.04 25.41
C LEU A 325 -1.78 -6.06 26.50
N LYS A 326 -2.15 -4.87 26.97
CA LYS A 326 -3.15 -4.67 28.03
C LYS A 326 -4.28 -3.77 27.56
N ARG A 327 -5.37 -3.81 28.31
CA ARG A 327 -6.51 -2.92 28.10
C ARG A 327 -6.07 -1.47 28.27
N GLY A 328 -6.36 -0.64 27.27
CA GLY A 328 -6.03 0.77 27.17
C GLY A 328 -4.78 1.06 26.34
N ASP A 329 -3.99 0.04 26.00
CA ASP A 329 -2.73 0.23 25.29
C ASP A 329 -2.93 0.68 23.82
N VAL A 330 -1.90 1.34 23.29
CA VAL A 330 -1.85 1.81 21.90
C VAL A 330 -0.65 1.20 21.17
N VAL A 331 -0.88 0.55 20.04
CA VAL A 331 0.20 0.03 19.16
C VAL A 331 0.31 0.91 17.92
N ILE A 332 1.46 1.54 17.72
CA ILE A 332 1.76 2.45 16.63
C ILE A 332 2.76 1.79 15.69
N TYR A 333 2.41 1.65 14.41
CA TYR A 333 3.31 1.13 13.40
C TYR A 333 4.00 2.28 12.64
N GLU A 334 5.31 2.20 12.49
CA GLU A 334 6.09 3.09 11.61
C GLU A 334 6.75 2.36 10.44
N SER A 335 6.86 1.03 10.52
CA SER A 335 7.33 0.18 9.43
C SER A 335 6.51 0.42 8.16
N THR A 336 7.19 0.58 7.02
CA THR A 336 6.50 0.77 5.73
C THR A 336 5.72 -0.49 5.38
N VAL A 337 4.43 -0.33 5.10
CA VAL A 337 3.50 -1.39 4.74
C VAL A 337 2.52 -0.95 3.65
N TYR A 338 1.81 -1.89 3.04
CA TYR A 338 0.75 -1.56 2.09
C TYR A 338 -0.51 -1.01 2.80
N PRO A 339 -1.37 -0.25 2.10
CA PRO A 339 -2.59 0.28 2.69
C PRO A 339 -3.53 -0.82 3.19
N GLY A 340 -3.93 -0.73 4.45
CA GLY A 340 -4.77 -1.70 5.15
C GLY A 340 -3.98 -2.73 5.97
N CYS A 341 -2.65 -2.77 5.88
CA CYS A 341 -1.85 -3.79 6.58
C CYS A 341 -2.05 -3.76 8.11
N THR A 342 -2.10 -2.57 8.73
CA THR A 342 -2.35 -2.48 10.18
C THR A 342 -3.67 -3.13 10.58
N ASP A 343 -4.77 -2.81 9.88
CA ASP A 343 -6.11 -3.29 10.22
C ASP A 343 -6.35 -4.75 9.79
N GLU A 344 -5.80 -5.16 8.64
CA GLU A 344 -6.12 -6.44 7.98
C GLU A 344 -5.14 -7.56 8.34
N PHE A 345 -3.91 -7.22 8.76
CA PHE A 345 -2.85 -8.17 9.10
C PHE A 345 -2.45 -8.09 10.58
N CYS A 346 -2.08 -6.89 11.07
CA CYS A 346 -1.54 -6.75 12.42
C CYS A 346 -2.61 -6.88 13.52
N VAL A 347 -3.76 -6.22 13.36
CA VAL A 347 -4.85 -6.23 14.36
C VAL A 347 -5.36 -7.64 14.66
N PRO A 348 -5.64 -8.52 13.68
CA PRO A 348 -6.08 -9.89 13.96
C PRO A 348 -5.12 -10.67 14.85
N ILE A 349 -3.80 -10.51 14.66
CA ILE A 349 -2.76 -11.14 15.48
C ILE A 349 -2.79 -10.60 16.92
N LEU A 350 -2.97 -9.28 17.07
CA LEU A 350 -3.08 -8.65 18.40
C LEU A 350 -4.33 -9.14 19.14
N GLU A 351 -5.49 -9.20 18.49
CA GLU A 351 -6.73 -9.70 19.09
C GLU A 351 -6.60 -11.18 19.49
N GLU A 352 -6.05 -12.02 18.60
CA GLU A 352 -5.85 -13.46 18.85
C GLU A 352 -4.99 -13.72 20.10
N LEU A 353 -3.84 -13.03 20.21
CA LEU A 353 -2.87 -13.31 21.27
C LEU A 353 -3.17 -12.61 22.60
N SER A 354 -3.83 -11.45 22.56
CA SER A 354 -4.17 -10.70 23.77
C SER A 354 -5.54 -11.08 24.34
N GLY A 355 -6.45 -11.62 23.51
CA GLY A 355 -7.85 -11.82 23.85
C GLY A 355 -8.63 -10.51 24.04
N LEU A 356 -8.05 -9.37 23.67
CA LEU A 356 -8.66 -8.04 23.72
C LEU A 356 -9.34 -7.71 22.40
N THR A 357 -10.33 -6.82 22.40
CA THR A 357 -10.99 -6.36 21.17
C THR A 357 -10.49 -4.99 20.72
N TYR A 358 -10.18 -4.88 19.44
CA TYR A 358 -9.73 -3.67 18.78
C TYR A 358 -10.77 -2.54 18.88
N ASN A 359 -10.30 -1.30 19.09
CA ASN A 359 -11.10 -0.08 19.28
C ASN A 359 -12.06 -0.06 20.47
N ARG A 360 -11.99 -1.07 21.34
CA ARG A 360 -12.69 -1.10 22.63
C ARG A 360 -11.71 -1.27 23.78
N ASP A 361 -10.86 -2.28 23.67
CA ASP A 361 -9.93 -2.67 24.72
C ASP A 361 -8.50 -2.21 24.41
N PHE A 362 -8.09 -2.12 23.14
CA PHE A 362 -6.82 -1.51 22.72
C PHE A 362 -7.01 -0.73 21.41
N PHE A 363 -6.03 0.10 21.06
CA PHE A 363 -6.09 0.96 19.88
C PHE A 363 -4.81 0.86 19.05
N CYS A 364 -4.90 1.27 17.79
CA CYS A 364 -3.74 1.33 16.91
C CYS A 364 -3.54 2.73 16.33
N GLY A 365 -2.31 2.97 15.88
CA GLY A 365 -1.95 4.15 15.10
C GLY A 365 -0.92 3.82 14.04
N TYR A 366 -0.69 4.76 13.15
CA TYR A 366 0.35 4.66 12.13
C TYR A 366 1.02 6.01 11.94
N SER A 367 2.36 6.02 11.95
CA SER A 367 3.17 7.22 11.81
C SER A 367 4.44 6.91 11.03
N PRO A 368 4.39 6.93 9.68
CA PRO A 368 5.47 6.42 8.86
C PRO A 368 6.73 7.26 9.04
N GLU A 369 7.89 6.59 8.96
CA GLU A 369 9.18 7.26 8.93
C GLU A 369 9.38 8.04 7.62
N ARG A 370 10.01 9.22 7.67
CA ARG A 370 10.29 10.12 6.54
C ARG A 370 11.71 10.70 6.54
N ILE A 371 12.59 10.25 7.44
CA ILE A 371 14.02 10.54 7.48
C ILE A 371 14.70 9.96 6.23
N ASN A 372 15.69 10.69 5.75
CA ASN A 372 16.59 10.26 4.69
C ASN A 372 17.88 9.77 5.35
N PRO A 373 18.24 8.48 5.24
CA PRO A 373 19.47 7.97 5.83
C PRO A 373 20.70 8.81 5.43
N GLY A 374 21.53 9.15 6.42
CA GLY A 374 22.71 10.00 6.24
C GLY A 374 22.45 11.51 6.10
N ASP A 375 21.20 11.98 6.07
CA ASP A 375 20.90 13.42 6.10
C ASP A 375 21.03 13.97 7.53
N LYS A 376 22.24 14.45 7.85
CA LYS A 376 22.52 15.06 9.16
C LYS A 376 21.87 16.45 9.35
N LEU A 377 21.33 17.05 8.30
CA LEU A 377 20.73 18.39 8.35
C LEU A 377 19.26 18.36 8.74
N ARG A 378 18.57 17.25 8.48
CA ARG A 378 17.13 17.08 8.76
C ARG A 378 16.92 15.83 9.60
N LYS A 379 16.95 16.00 10.92
CA LYS A 379 16.68 14.91 11.87
C LYS A 379 15.18 14.74 12.08
N LEU A 380 14.79 13.69 12.82
CA LEU A 380 13.40 13.38 13.16
C LEU A 380 12.59 14.62 13.62
N PRO A 381 13.09 15.50 14.51
CA PRO A 381 12.31 16.65 14.97
C PRO A 381 11.97 17.65 13.85
N ASP A 382 12.82 17.75 12.83
CA ASP A 382 12.79 18.79 11.81
C ASP A 382 11.92 18.44 10.59
N ILE A 383 11.29 17.26 10.59
CA ILE A 383 10.51 16.74 9.47
C ILE A 383 9.04 16.63 9.87
N LEU A 384 8.14 17.27 9.11
CA LEU A 384 6.69 17.17 9.32
C LEU A 384 6.25 15.69 9.25
N LYS A 385 5.80 15.14 10.38
CA LYS A 385 5.46 13.72 10.52
C LYS A 385 3.97 13.48 10.27
N ILE A 386 3.63 12.43 9.51
CA ILE A 386 2.24 12.01 9.35
C ILE A 386 1.84 11.20 10.57
N THR A 387 0.67 11.44 11.14
CA THR A 387 0.12 10.73 12.30
C THR A 387 -1.30 10.26 11.98
N SER A 388 -1.70 9.13 12.56
CA SER A 388 -3.05 8.60 12.41
C SER A 388 -3.39 7.65 13.55
N GLY A 389 -4.68 7.43 13.79
CA GLY A 389 -5.19 6.52 14.80
C GLY A 389 -6.43 5.77 14.33
N SER A 390 -6.71 4.65 14.98
CA SER A 390 -7.81 3.75 14.66
C SER A 390 -9.19 4.31 15.02
N THR A 391 -9.24 5.29 15.91
CA THR A 391 -10.41 6.11 16.24
C THR A 391 -10.00 7.59 16.29
N PRO A 392 -10.95 8.55 16.24
CA PRO A 392 -10.62 9.97 16.39
C PRO A 392 -9.83 10.28 17.67
N ALA A 393 -10.20 9.66 18.81
CA ALA A 393 -9.52 9.87 20.09
C ALA A 393 -8.11 9.24 20.10
N ALA A 394 -7.93 8.06 19.51
CA ALA A 394 -6.61 7.48 19.33
C ALA A 394 -5.73 8.35 18.40
N ALA A 395 -6.32 8.92 17.34
CA ALA A 395 -5.61 9.82 16.45
C ALA A 395 -5.18 11.10 17.16
N ASP A 396 -6.03 11.69 18.01
CA ASP A 396 -5.68 12.84 18.85
C ASP A 396 -4.51 12.54 19.79
N PHE A 397 -4.53 11.36 20.45
CA PHE A 397 -3.47 10.91 21.33
C PHE A 397 -2.15 10.70 20.60
N VAL A 398 -2.14 9.91 19.51
CA VAL A 398 -0.95 9.61 18.71
C VAL A 398 -0.35 10.90 18.14
N ASP A 399 -1.19 11.79 17.64
CA ASP A 399 -0.79 13.08 17.10
C ASP A 399 -0.21 14.01 18.20
N GLY A 400 -0.81 14.01 19.39
CA GLY A 400 -0.27 14.70 20.58
C GLY A 400 1.09 14.15 21.00
N LEU A 401 1.25 12.82 20.97
CA LEU A 401 2.48 12.14 21.34
C LEU A 401 3.62 12.54 20.40
N TYR A 402 3.46 12.42 19.08
CA TYR A 402 4.54 12.81 18.15
C TYR A 402 4.81 14.31 18.12
N ARG A 403 3.81 15.18 18.26
CA ARG A 403 4.04 16.65 18.37
C ARG A 403 4.92 17.02 19.56
N SER A 404 4.94 16.20 20.60
CA SER A 404 5.80 16.46 21.75
C SER A 404 7.29 16.38 21.38
N VAL A 405 7.67 15.63 20.35
CA VAL A 405 9.08 15.43 19.95
C VAL A 405 9.41 15.96 18.55
N VAL A 406 8.40 16.19 17.69
CA VAL A 406 8.56 16.72 16.33
C VAL A 406 8.30 18.22 16.29
N THR A 407 9.36 19.03 16.26
CA THR A 407 9.31 20.50 16.25
C THR A 407 8.75 21.08 14.96
N ALA A 408 8.94 20.40 13.83
CA ALA A 408 8.33 20.76 12.54
C ALA A 408 6.80 20.56 12.50
N GLY A 409 6.24 19.91 13.52
CA GLY A 409 4.82 19.62 13.65
C GLY A 409 4.40 18.29 13.02
N THR A 410 3.09 18.06 13.03
CA THR A 410 2.50 16.82 12.51
C THR A 410 1.37 17.12 11.52
N HIS A 411 1.12 16.15 10.64
CA HIS A 411 -0.06 16.11 9.78
C HIS A 411 -0.91 14.91 10.16
N ARG A 412 -2.03 15.15 10.85
CA ARG A 412 -2.96 14.11 11.22
C ARG A 412 -3.80 13.68 10.02
N ALA A 413 -3.54 12.48 9.51
CA ALA A 413 -4.33 11.87 8.45
C ALA A 413 -5.71 11.46 8.96
N SER A 414 -6.67 11.31 8.03
CA SER A 414 -8.05 10.94 8.36
C SER A 414 -8.21 9.49 8.81
N SER A 415 -7.28 8.61 8.47
CA SER A 415 -7.25 7.21 8.90
C SER A 415 -5.84 6.61 8.78
N ILE A 416 -5.63 5.45 9.42
CA ILE A 416 -4.41 4.66 9.28
C ILE A 416 -4.14 4.30 7.81
N ARG A 417 -5.16 3.80 7.10
CA ARG A 417 -5.05 3.44 5.69
C ARG A 417 -4.60 4.61 4.80
N VAL A 418 -5.03 5.84 5.09
CA VAL A 418 -4.58 7.03 4.36
C VAL A 418 -3.11 7.34 4.66
N ALA A 419 -2.66 7.18 5.91
CA ALA A 419 -1.26 7.40 6.27
C ALA A 419 -0.33 6.33 5.68
N GLU A 420 -0.75 5.06 5.66
CA GLU A 420 -0.04 3.96 4.98
C GLU A 420 0.08 4.24 3.48
N ALA A 421 -1.03 4.60 2.83
CA ALA A 421 -1.05 4.92 1.40
C ALA A 421 -0.18 6.14 1.06
N ALA A 422 -0.21 7.20 1.87
CA ALA A 422 0.60 8.39 1.64
C ALA A 422 2.10 8.04 1.59
N LYS A 423 2.57 7.15 2.47
CA LYS A 423 3.97 6.75 2.52
C LYS A 423 4.41 5.97 1.29
N VAL A 424 3.62 4.99 0.87
CA VAL A 424 3.97 4.19 -0.32
C VAL A 424 3.85 5.04 -1.60
N MET A 425 2.88 5.95 -1.65
CA MET A 425 2.66 6.82 -2.80
C MET A 425 3.78 7.85 -3.01
N GLU A 426 4.35 8.45 -1.95
CA GLU A 426 5.49 9.38 -2.09
C GLU A 426 6.72 8.71 -2.73
N ASN A 427 7.01 7.46 -2.34
CA ASN A 427 8.13 6.70 -2.88
C ASN A 427 7.84 6.13 -4.28
N THR A 428 6.60 5.70 -4.54
CA THR A 428 6.16 5.27 -5.87
C THR A 428 6.26 6.41 -6.89
N GLN A 429 5.81 7.61 -6.52
CA GLN A 429 5.94 8.79 -7.39
C GLN A 429 7.40 9.12 -7.69
N ARG A 430 8.28 9.05 -6.68
CA ARG A 430 9.71 9.31 -6.85
C ARG A 430 10.37 8.28 -7.78
N ASP A 431 10.07 7.00 -7.58
CA ASP A 431 10.57 5.91 -8.43
C ASP A 431 10.16 6.10 -9.90
N LEU A 432 8.88 6.39 -10.15
CA LEU A 432 8.35 6.65 -11.50
C LEU A 432 8.98 7.88 -12.15
N ASN A 433 9.19 8.97 -11.41
CA ASN A 433 9.84 10.16 -11.95
C ASN A 433 11.31 9.88 -12.33
N ILE A 434 12.02 9.06 -11.55
CA ILE A 434 13.38 8.64 -11.88
C ILE A 434 13.36 7.70 -13.10
N ALA A 435 12.39 6.78 -13.19
CA ALA A 435 12.22 5.91 -14.35
C ALA A 435 11.99 6.71 -15.63
N LEU A 436 11.12 7.72 -15.57
CA LEU A 436 10.92 8.64 -16.68
C LEU A 436 12.21 9.39 -17.05
N ALA A 437 12.95 9.90 -16.06
CA ALA A 437 14.23 10.56 -16.32
C ALA A 437 15.25 9.61 -16.97
N ASN A 438 15.30 8.35 -16.51
CA ASN A 438 16.14 7.30 -17.08
C ASN A 438 15.75 6.97 -18.52
N GLU A 439 14.46 6.79 -18.81
CA GLU A 439 13.99 6.50 -20.17
C GLU A 439 14.28 7.67 -21.12
N LEU A 440 14.03 8.91 -20.68
CA LEU A 440 14.37 10.11 -21.44
C LEU A 440 15.88 10.21 -21.69
N ALA A 441 16.72 9.88 -20.72
CA ALA A 441 18.18 9.83 -20.87
C ALA A 441 18.61 8.81 -21.93
N MET A 442 17.99 7.63 -21.94
CA MET A 442 18.23 6.60 -22.98
C MET A 442 17.82 7.10 -24.37
N ILE A 443 16.68 7.81 -24.49
CA ILE A 443 16.24 8.42 -25.75
C ILE A 443 17.20 9.54 -26.20
N CYS A 444 17.61 10.43 -25.29
CA CYS A 444 18.55 11.50 -25.59
C CYS A 444 19.88 10.93 -26.12
N ASN A 445 20.39 9.88 -25.49
CA ASN A 445 21.58 9.16 -25.95
C ASN A 445 21.42 8.57 -27.37
N LEU A 446 20.25 8.03 -27.73
CA LEU A 446 19.99 7.54 -29.09
C LEU A 446 19.92 8.67 -30.12
N LEU A 447 19.56 9.88 -29.70
CA LEU A 447 19.48 11.08 -30.52
C LEU A 447 20.77 11.92 -30.52
N ASP A 448 21.81 11.49 -29.81
CA ASP A 448 23.06 12.23 -29.60
C ASP A 448 22.84 13.61 -28.95
N ILE A 449 21.93 13.66 -27.97
CA ILE A 449 21.58 14.84 -27.18
C ILE A 449 22.07 14.65 -25.74
N ASP A 450 22.70 15.68 -25.17
CA ASP A 450 23.14 15.68 -23.76
C ASP A 450 21.94 15.81 -22.82
N THR A 451 21.68 14.77 -22.02
CA THR A 451 20.57 14.71 -21.06
C THR A 451 20.61 15.87 -20.06
N THR A 452 21.80 16.32 -19.63
CA THR A 452 21.94 17.41 -18.66
C THR A 452 21.52 18.75 -19.26
N GLU A 453 21.90 19.02 -20.51
CA GLU A 453 21.46 20.25 -21.21
C GLU A 453 19.94 20.29 -21.39
N VAL A 454 19.32 19.15 -21.71
CA VAL A 454 17.86 19.05 -21.82
C VAL A 454 17.18 19.32 -20.47
N LEU A 455 17.70 18.75 -19.39
CA LEU A 455 17.17 18.97 -18.04
C LEU A 455 17.34 20.42 -17.58
N GLU A 456 18.46 21.06 -17.89
CA GLU A 456 18.70 22.49 -17.59
C GLU A 456 17.74 23.39 -18.38
N ALA A 457 17.56 23.13 -19.68
CA ALA A 457 16.62 23.86 -20.51
C ALA A 457 15.16 23.68 -20.05
N ALA A 458 14.73 22.44 -19.78
CA ALA A 458 13.39 22.13 -19.29
C ALA A 458 13.15 22.69 -17.87
N GLY A 459 14.20 22.70 -17.03
CA GLY A 459 14.20 23.26 -15.67
C GLY A 459 13.92 24.75 -15.60
N THR A 460 14.01 25.49 -16.70
CA THR A 460 13.58 26.90 -16.76
C THR A 460 12.06 27.07 -16.57
N LYS A 461 11.27 26.01 -16.77
CA LYS A 461 9.83 26.02 -16.55
C LYS A 461 9.49 25.82 -15.07
N TRP A 462 8.76 26.77 -14.49
CA TRP A 462 8.47 26.86 -13.04
C TRP A 462 7.84 25.62 -12.39
N ASN A 463 7.15 24.76 -13.15
CA ASN A 463 6.52 23.54 -12.64
C ASN A 463 7.18 22.24 -13.15
N PHE A 464 8.37 22.33 -13.75
CA PHE A 464 9.12 21.15 -14.14
C PHE A 464 9.82 20.53 -12.93
N MET A 465 9.60 19.24 -12.69
CA MET A 465 10.30 18.48 -11.67
C MET A 465 11.62 17.99 -12.24
N ALA A 466 12.72 18.67 -11.90
CA ALA A 466 14.06 18.35 -12.39
C ALA A 466 14.68 17.11 -11.71
N VAL A 467 14.09 15.94 -11.96
CA VAL A 467 14.61 14.65 -11.51
C VAL A 467 15.74 14.21 -12.45
N ARG A 468 16.87 13.78 -11.88
CA ARG A 468 18.04 13.33 -12.64
C ARG A 468 18.01 11.82 -12.85
N PRO A 469 18.50 11.32 -14.01
CA PRO A 469 18.68 9.90 -14.25
C PRO A 469 19.76 9.31 -13.34
N GLY A 470 19.73 8.00 -13.15
CA GLY A 470 20.71 7.27 -12.38
C GLY A 470 20.22 5.90 -11.92
N LEU A 471 21.12 5.23 -11.20
CA LEU A 471 20.86 3.95 -10.55
C LEU A 471 19.93 4.13 -9.33
N VAL A 472 18.90 3.28 -9.22
CA VAL A 472 17.92 3.33 -8.12
C VAL A 472 18.14 2.15 -7.18
N GLY A 473 18.93 2.36 -6.12
CA GLY A 473 19.18 1.39 -5.05
C GLY A 473 18.54 1.75 -3.72
N GLY A 474 19.00 1.11 -2.64
CA GLY A 474 18.54 1.36 -1.26
C GLY A 474 17.22 0.65 -0.90
N HIS A 475 16.68 0.99 0.28
CA HIS A 475 15.57 0.27 0.94
C HIS A 475 14.16 0.77 0.62
N CYS A 476 14.02 1.96 0.06
CA CYS A 476 12.69 2.58 -0.10
C CYS A 476 12.28 2.68 -1.57
N ILE A 477 13.00 3.46 -2.36
CA ILE A 477 12.59 3.74 -3.76
C ILE A 477 12.60 2.45 -4.60
N GLY A 478 13.60 1.59 -4.37
CA GLY A 478 13.72 0.30 -5.04
C GLY A 478 12.71 -0.78 -4.62
N VAL A 479 11.94 -0.54 -3.56
CA VAL A 479 11.26 -1.59 -2.79
C VAL A 479 9.78 -1.24 -2.55
N ASP A 480 9.51 -0.06 -2.00
CA ASP A 480 8.17 0.41 -1.64
C ASP A 480 7.11 0.31 -2.76
N PRO A 481 7.44 0.58 -4.06
CA PRO A 481 6.44 0.43 -5.13
C PRO A 481 5.84 -0.98 -5.25
N TYR A 482 6.56 -2.02 -4.82
CA TYR A 482 6.06 -3.39 -4.82
C TYR A 482 5.00 -3.63 -3.75
N TYR A 483 4.97 -2.87 -2.66
CA TYR A 483 3.90 -2.96 -1.64
C TYR A 483 2.54 -2.58 -2.22
N LEU A 484 2.50 -1.48 -2.96
CA LEU A 484 1.27 -1.04 -3.62
C LEU A 484 0.88 -2.01 -4.73
N THR A 485 1.86 -2.56 -5.44
CA THR A 485 1.62 -3.55 -6.51
C THR A 485 1.03 -4.84 -5.95
N HIS A 486 1.62 -5.38 -4.89
CA HIS A 486 1.11 -6.56 -4.21
C HIS A 486 -0.34 -6.37 -3.75
N LYS A 487 -0.65 -5.24 -3.10
CA LYS A 487 -2.03 -4.96 -2.65
C LYS A 487 -2.99 -4.77 -3.82
N ALA A 488 -2.55 -4.15 -4.91
CA ALA A 488 -3.36 -3.99 -6.11
C ALA A 488 -3.70 -5.35 -6.75
N GLU A 489 -2.72 -6.24 -6.86
CA GLU A 489 -2.91 -7.57 -7.45
C GLU A 489 -3.84 -8.45 -6.58
N GLU A 490 -3.72 -8.38 -5.26
CA GLU A 490 -4.61 -9.06 -4.31
C GLU A 490 -6.10 -8.71 -4.54
N ILE A 491 -6.38 -7.45 -4.90
CA ILE A 491 -7.75 -6.98 -5.20
C ILE A 491 -8.13 -7.07 -6.68
N GLY A 492 -7.33 -7.78 -7.50
CA GLY A 492 -7.58 -8.02 -8.93
C GLY A 492 -7.24 -6.85 -9.87
N HIS A 493 -6.50 -5.84 -9.40
CA HIS A 493 -5.98 -4.75 -10.24
C HIS A 493 -4.51 -4.98 -10.57
N HIS A 494 -4.17 -5.09 -11.86
CA HIS A 494 -2.77 -5.19 -12.28
C HIS A 494 -2.20 -3.80 -12.64
N PRO A 495 -1.21 -3.28 -11.89
CA PRO A 495 -0.70 -1.93 -12.11
C PRO A 495 0.34 -1.86 -13.25
N GLU A 496 -0.05 -1.26 -14.37
CA GLU A 496 0.80 -1.15 -15.56
C GLU A 496 1.98 -0.17 -15.38
N VAL A 497 1.71 1.02 -14.85
CA VAL A 497 2.68 2.13 -14.81
C VAL A 497 3.79 1.87 -13.79
N ILE A 498 3.42 1.41 -12.59
CA ILE A 498 4.37 1.14 -11.49
C ILE A 498 5.39 0.07 -11.93
N LEU A 499 4.89 -1.04 -12.46
CA LEU A 499 5.75 -2.14 -12.94
C LEU A 499 6.60 -1.72 -14.14
N ALA A 500 6.10 -0.86 -15.03
CA ALA A 500 6.90 -0.31 -16.12
C ALA A 500 8.08 0.52 -15.61
N GLY A 501 7.85 1.39 -14.62
CA GLY A 501 8.90 2.18 -13.99
C GLY A 501 9.99 1.33 -13.35
N ARG A 502 9.59 0.29 -12.59
CA ARG A 502 10.54 -0.68 -12.01
C ARG A 502 11.39 -1.37 -13.07
N ARG A 503 10.75 -1.86 -14.14
CA ARG A 503 11.47 -2.49 -15.27
C ARG A 503 12.49 -1.55 -15.92
N ILE A 504 12.19 -0.25 -16.03
CA ILE A 504 13.13 0.74 -16.57
C ILE A 504 14.30 0.93 -15.61
N ASN A 505 14.02 1.21 -14.33
CA ASN A 505 15.04 1.47 -13.32
C ASN A 505 15.99 0.29 -13.13
N ASP A 506 15.48 -0.95 -13.11
CA ASP A 506 16.31 -2.16 -12.96
C ASP A 506 17.17 -2.45 -14.20
N ARG A 507 16.84 -1.90 -15.37
CA ARG A 507 17.61 -2.07 -16.61
C ARG A 507 18.76 -1.08 -16.78
N VAL A 508 18.84 -0.02 -15.95
CA VAL A 508 19.85 1.04 -16.11
C VAL A 508 21.28 0.49 -16.03
N GLY A 509 21.56 -0.42 -15.08
CA GLY A 509 22.88 -1.05 -14.96
C GLY A 509 23.31 -1.77 -16.25
N LYS A 510 22.41 -2.60 -16.81
CA LYS A 510 22.60 -3.27 -18.09
C LYS A 510 22.79 -2.30 -19.26
N TYR A 511 21.99 -1.22 -19.29
CA TYR A 511 22.08 -0.20 -20.32
C TYR A 511 23.45 0.50 -20.30
N VAL A 512 23.92 0.93 -19.12
CA VAL A 512 25.24 1.56 -18.93
C VAL A 512 26.36 0.65 -19.44
N VAL A 513 26.37 -0.63 -19.05
CA VAL A 513 27.40 -1.59 -19.50
C VAL A 513 27.36 -1.78 -21.01
N ASN A 514 26.18 -1.94 -21.61
CA ASN A 514 26.07 -2.08 -23.07
C ASN A 514 26.59 -0.85 -23.82
N GLN A 515 26.30 0.36 -23.33
CA GLN A 515 26.83 1.59 -23.92
C GLN A 515 28.34 1.67 -23.75
N PHE A 516 28.85 1.32 -22.57
CA PHE A 516 30.27 1.31 -22.27
C PHE A 516 31.06 0.33 -23.14
N VAL A 517 30.57 -0.90 -23.33
CA VAL A 517 31.20 -1.89 -24.22
C VAL A 517 31.21 -1.40 -25.67
N ARG A 518 30.11 -0.77 -26.15
CA ARG A 518 30.07 -0.14 -27.48
C ARG A 518 31.07 1.00 -27.60
N LEU A 519 31.23 1.83 -26.56
CA LEU A 519 32.24 2.87 -26.50
C LEU A 519 33.65 2.27 -26.59
N MET A 520 33.96 1.24 -25.81
CA MET A 520 35.24 0.54 -25.89
C MET A 520 35.50 -0.03 -27.28
N GLY A 521 34.48 -0.63 -27.92
CA GLY A 521 34.55 -1.11 -29.30
C GLY A 521 34.88 -0.01 -30.31
N ARG A 522 34.20 1.15 -30.21
CA ARG A 522 34.49 2.32 -31.07
C ARG A 522 35.90 2.87 -30.88
N LYS A 523 36.47 2.74 -29.68
CA LYS A 523 37.86 3.12 -29.39
C LYS A 523 38.88 2.02 -29.74
N GLY A 524 38.44 0.87 -30.26
CA GLY A 524 39.34 -0.25 -30.58
C GLY A 524 39.98 -0.90 -29.35
N LEU A 525 39.35 -0.80 -28.18
CA LEU A 525 39.89 -1.29 -26.92
C LEU A 525 39.53 -2.75 -26.63
N LEU A 526 38.57 -3.34 -27.35
CA LEU A 526 38.12 -4.72 -27.10
C LEU A 526 39.23 -5.73 -27.43
N ARG A 527 39.83 -6.30 -26.38
CA ARG A 527 40.94 -7.26 -26.43
C ARG A 527 40.81 -8.28 -25.29
N ASP A 528 41.65 -9.30 -25.26
CA ASP A 528 41.66 -10.25 -24.16
C ASP A 528 42.10 -9.59 -22.84
N ASN A 529 41.60 -10.10 -21.71
CA ASN A 529 41.97 -9.68 -20.36
C ASN A 529 41.67 -8.19 -20.05
N LEU A 530 40.52 -7.69 -20.50
CA LEU A 530 40.06 -6.34 -20.17
C LEU A 530 39.86 -6.17 -18.67
N ARG A 531 40.29 -5.01 -18.17
CA ARG A 531 40.08 -4.61 -16.78
C ARG A 531 39.43 -3.24 -16.69
N VAL A 532 38.29 -3.16 -16.01
CA VAL A 532 37.51 -1.94 -15.83
C VAL A 532 37.49 -1.54 -14.36
N LEU A 533 37.62 -0.24 -14.10
CA LEU A 533 37.41 0.33 -12.77
C LEU A 533 35.99 0.87 -12.65
N VAL A 534 35.27 0.46 -11.61
CA VAL A 534 33.99 1.04 -11.22
C VAL A 534 34.22 1.90 -9.98
N LEU A 535 34.02 3.21 -10.12
CA LEU A 535 34.19 4.19 -9.04
C LEU A 535 32.85 4.38 -8.31
N GLY A 536 32.85 4.05 -7.01
CA GLY A 536 31.70 4.05 -6.12
C GLY A 536 30.95 2.72 -6.12
N PHE A 537 30.44 2.33 -4.95
CA PHE A 537 29.68 1.10 -4.70
C PHE A 537 28.44 1.33 -3.84
N ALA A 538 28.45 2.35 -2.96
CA ALA A 538 27.29 2.76 -2.19
C ALA A 538 26.06 2.98 -3.08
N PHE A 539 24.85 2.85 -2.53
CA PHE A 539 23.63 3.08 -3.32
C PHE A 539 23.40 4.58 -3.62
N LYS A 540 24.04 5.46 -2.84
CA LYS A 540 23.93 6.93 -2.89
C LYS A 540 25.25 7.57 -2.52
N GLU A 541 25.48 8.77 -3.06
CA GLU A 541 26.65 9.59 -2.77
C GLU A 541 26.79 9.90 -1.27
N ASP A 542 28.04 9.96 -0.81
CA ASP A 542 28.44 10.40 0.53
C ASP A 542 27.75 9.67 1.70
N CYS A 543 27.42 8.39 1.51
CA CYS A 543 26.90 7.53 2.56
C CYS A 543 27.53 6.13 2.52
N PRO A 544 27.68 5.45 3.68
CA PRO A 544 28.28 4.11 3.74
C PRO A 544 27.34 2.96 3.35
N ASP A 545 26.10 3.28 2.97
CA ASP A 545 25.06 2.29 2.74
C ASP A 545 25.17 1.71 1.34
N HIS A 546 25.41 0.40 1.26
CA HIS A 546 25.57 -0.37 0.03
C HIS A 546 24.39 -1.33 -0.22
N ARG A 547 23.41 -1.33 0.67
CA ARG A 547 22.29 -2.28 0.60
C ARG A 547 21.45 -2.04 -0.65
N ASN A 548 21.14 -3.11 -1.37
CA ASN A 548 20.47 -3.07 -2.68
C ASN A 548 21.13 -2.10 -3.68
N THR A 549 22.47 -1.97 -3.64
CA THR A 549 23.18 -1.16 -4.63
C THR A 549 22.99 -1.73 -6.04
N LYS A 550 22.63 -0.87 -7.00
CA LYS A 550 22.56 -1.29 -8.42
C LYS A 550 23.92 -1.20 -9.12
N VAL A 551 24.97 -0.80 -8.41
CA VAL A 551 26.35 -0.91 -8.90
C VAL A 551 26.78 -2.37 -9.01
N ALA A 552 26.31 -3.24 -8.11
CA ALA A 552 26.54 -4.68 -8.20
C ALA A 552 26.09 -5.24 -9.56
N SER A 553 24.95 -4.75 -10.08
CA SER A 553 24.46 -5.11 -11.41
C SER A 553 25.40 -4.67 -12.54
N ILE A 554 26.10 -3.54 -12.42
CA ILE A 554 27.13 -3.14 -13.41
C ILE A 554 28.27 -4.16 -13.43
N VAL A 555 28.75 -4.57 -12.25
CA VAL A 555 29.84 -5.56 -12.13
C VAL A 555 29.42 -6.91 -12.70
N GLU A 556 28.20 -7.36 -12.41
CA GLU A 556 27.63 -8.60 -12.96
C GLU A 556 27.56 -8.56 -14.49
N HIS A 557 27.00 -7.50 -15.06
CA HIS A 557 26.89 -7.37 -16.52
C HIS A 557 28.26 -7.21 -17.21
N LEU A 558 29.26 -6.60 -16.56
CA LEU A 558 30.63 -6.60 -17.10
C LEU A 558 31.21 -8.03 -17.15
N ARG A 559 30.96 -8.84 -16.13
CA ARG A 559 31.37 -10.25 -16.11
C ARG A 559 30.69 -11.07 -17.22
N GLU A 560 29.45 -10.76 -17.61
CA GLU A 560 28.78 -11.42 -18.76
C GLU A 560 29.50 -11.19 -20.10
N PHE A 561 30.31 -10.12 -20.22
CA PHE A 561 31.16 -9.83 -21.37
C PHE A 561 32.61 -10.32 -21.19
N ASP A 562 32.89 -11.17 -20.18
CA ASP A 562 34.23 -11.62 -19.80
C ASP A 562 35.19 -10.46 -19.44
N ILE A 563 34.65 -9.34 -18.94
CA ILE A 563 35.43 -8.17 -18.52
C ILE A 563 35.64 -8.22 -17.01
N ALA A 564 36.89 -8.19 -16.56
CA ALA A 564 37.21 -8.08 -15.14
C ALA A 564 36.90 -6.68 -14.63
N ALA A 565 36.23 -6.57 -13.49
CA ALA A 565 35.89 -5.30 -12.86
C ALA A 565 36.51 -5.21 -11.46
N ASP A 566 37.26 -4.14 -11.21
CA ASP A 566 37.62 -3.72 -9.87
C ASP A 566 36.65 -2.61 -9.45
N VAL A 567 36.24 -2.61 -8.18
CA VAL A 567 35.39 -1.57 -7.60
C VAL A 567 36.24 -0.77 -6.62
N TYR A 568 36.08 0.56 -6.57
CA TYR A 568 36.70 1.41 -5.55
C TYR A 568 35.63 2.21 -4.82
N ASP A 569 35.60 2.11 -3.50
CA ASP A 569 34.73 2.91 -2.64
C ASP A 569 35.29 2.88 -1.20
N THR A 570 35.52 4.06 -0.62
CA THR A 570 36.06 4.27 0.73
C THR A 570 34.98 4.49 1.78
N TRP A 571 33.71 4.63 1.37
CA TRP A 571 32.58 4.88 2.26
C TRP A 571 31.99 3.58 2.82
N VAL A 572 32.01 2.52 2.03
CA VAL A 572 31.39 1.23 2.36
C VAL A 572 32.37 0.29 3.09
N ASP A 573 31.84 -0.61 3.93
CA ASP A 573 32.65 -1.64 4.58
C ASP A 573 32.95 -2.78 3.59
N GLY A 574 34.24 -3.01 3.32
CA GLY A 574 34.67 -4.00 2.33
C GLY A 574 34.39 -5.45 2.73
N ASP A 575 34.34 -5.76 4.02
CA ASP A 575 34.02 -7.11 4.49
C ASP A 575 32.52 -7.38 4.37
N GLU A 576 31.66 -6.39 4.64
CA GLU A 576 30.21 -6.47 4.39
C GLU A 576 29.90 -6.65 2.90
N CYS A 577 30.52 -5.83 2.05
CA CYS A 577 30.33 -5.94 0.60
C CYS A 577 30.76 -7.31 0.04
N GLU A 578 31.86 -7.88 0.53
CA GLU A 578 32.31 -9.20 0.07
C GLU A 578 31.37 -10.32 0.53
N ARG A 579 30.84 -10.24 1.75
CA ARG A 579 29.86 -11.21 2.25
C ARG A 579 28.55 -11.16 1.48
N GLU A 580 28.05 -9.96 1.19
CA GLU A 580 26.73 -9.76 0.57
C GLU A 580 26.76 -9.93 -0.95
N TYR A 581 27.81 -9.45 -1.61
CA TYR A 581 27.88 -9.35 -3.08
C TYR A 581 29.02 -10.15 -3.70
N GLY A 582 29.93 -10.72 -2.92
CA GLY A 582 31.16 -11.32 -3.44
C GLY A 582 32.07 -10.29 -4.14
N ILE A 583 31.95 -9.02 -3.73
CA ILE A 583 32.70 -7.87 -4.28
C ILE A 583 33.34 -7.16 -3.10
N ARG A 584 34.68 -7.13 -3.07
CA ARG A 584 35.44 -6.31 -2.12
C ARG A 584 35.94 -5.05 -2.82
N PRO A 585 35.43 -3.85 -2.46
CA PRO A 585 35.98 -2.59 -2.96
C PRO A 585 37.45 -2.41 -2.57
N LEU A 586 38.22 -1.87 -3.50
CA LEU A 586 39.59 -1.41 -3.30
C LEU A 586 39.59 -0.15 -2.44
N THR A 587 40.62 -0.02 -1.61
CA THR A 587 40.89 1.18 -0.81
C THR A 587 41.98 2.07 -1.40
N THR A 588 42.68 1.59 -2.43
CA THR A 588 43.75 2.31 -3.11
C THR A 588 43.60 2.23 -4.62
N LEU A 589 43.95 3.32 -5.29
CA LEU A 589 43.89 3.42 -6.75
C LEU A 589 45.29 3.39 -7.36
N GLU A 590 45.43 2.68 -8.48
CA GLU A 590 46.68 2.57 -9.24
C GLU A 590 46.55 3.27 -10.60
N PRO A 591 47.36 4.31 -10.88
CA PRO A 591 47.39 4.98 -12.18
C PRO A 591 47.75 4.05 -13.34
N GLY A 592 47.16 4.27 -14.52
CA GLY A 592 47.52 3.58 -15.76
C GLY A 592 47.13 2.10 -15.86
N ARG A 593 46.30 1.59 -14.94
CA ARG A 593 45.99 0.15 -14.83
C ARG A 593 44.80 -0.30 -15.69
N TYR A 594 43.81 0.56 -15.89
CA TYR A 594 42.49 0.14 -16.39
C TYR A 594 42.30 0.41 -17.89
N ASP A 595 41.60 -0.48 -18.59
CA ASP A 595 41.21 -0.32 -20.00
C ASP A 595 39.99 0.60 -20.15
N GLY A 596 39.21 0.72 -19.09
CA GLY A 596 38.16 1.73 -18.99
C GLY A 596 37.68 1.94 -17.56
N ILE A 597 36.89 2.99 -17.37
CA ILE A 597 36.46 3.50 -16.07
C ILE A 597 34.98 3.87 -16.17
N ILE A 598 34.21 3.43 -15.19
CA ILE A 598 32.81 3.81 -14.99
C ILE A 598 32.70 4.57 -13.67
N LEU A 599 32.35 5.85 -13.72
CA LEU A 599 31.97 6.63 -12.54
C LEU A 599 30.50 6.32 -12.23
N ALA A 600 30.28 5.39 -11.30
CA ALA A 600 28.96 4.87 -10.95
C ALA A 600 28.29 5.70 -9.83
N VAL A 601 29.06 6.12 -8.82
CA VAL A 601 28.59 6.96 -7.71
C VAL A 601 29.49 8.18 -7.59
N ALA A 602 28.88 9.36 -7.52
CA ALA A 602 29.58 10.64 -7.52
C ALA A 602 29.88 11.12 -6.08
N HIS A 603 30.62 10.32 -5.30
CA HIS A 603 31.10 10.75 -3.98
C HIS A 603 31.92 12.04 -4.10
N GLY A 604 31.80 12.92 -3.11
CA GLY A 604 32.45 14.22 -3.12
C GLY A 604 33.97 14.13 -3.23
N ASP A 605 34.59 13.14 -2.59
CA ASP A 605 36.03 12.88 -2.66
C ASP A 605 36.47 12.38 -4.04
N ILE A 606 35.70 11.50 -4.67
CA ILE A 606 35.94 11.02 -6.04
C ILE A 606 35.81 12.17 -7.05
N VAL A 607 34.75 12.98 -6.96
CA VAL A 607 34.53 14.13 -7.85
C VAL A 607 35.63 15.18 -7.65
N ALA A 608 36.08 15.40 -6.41
CA ALA A 608 37.15 16.34 -6.09
C ALA A 608 38.53 15.94 -6.66
N MET A 609 38.77 14.66 -6.99
CA MET A 609 39.97 14.24 -7.73
C MET A 609 40.07 14.95 -9.09
N GLY A 610 38.94 15.27 -9.70
CA GLY A 610 38.85 15.89 -11.01
C GLY A 610 39.02 14.90 -12.16
N ALA A 611 38.51 15.30 -13.34
CA ALA A 611 38.45 14.42 -14.51
C ALA A 611 39.82 13.96 -15.02
N GLU A 612 40.85 14.80 -14.92
CA GLU A 612 42.22 14.45 -15.34
C GLU A 612 42.81 13.32 -14.50
N ALA A 613 42.68 13.41 -13.17
CA ALA A 613 43.16 12.38 -12.25
C ALA A 613 42.39 11.06 -12.43
N ILE A 614 41.07 11.13 -12.62
CA ILE A 614 40.25 9.96 -12.94
C ILE A 614 40.73 9.32 -14.25
N ARG A 615 40.92 10.10 -15.32
CA ARG A 615 41.44 9.57 -16.60
C ARG A 615 42.83 8.94 -16.46
N ALA A 616 43.68 9.48 -15.59
CA ALA A 616 45.03 8.95 -15.34
C ALA A 616 45.03 7.56 -14.67
N LEU A 617 43.89 7.09 -14.11
CA LEU A 617 43.73 5.71 -13.66
C LEU A 617 43.71 4.72 -14.83
N GLY A 618 43.29 5.19 -16.01
CA GLY A 618 43.22 4.40 -17.23
C GLY A 618 44.55 4.39 -17.98
N LYS A 619 44.76 3.34 -18.77
CA LYS A 619 45.79 3.29 -19.81
C LYS A 619 45.55 4.40 -20.84
N PRO A 620 46.57 4.80 -21.62
CA PRO A 620 46.38 5.74 -22.72
C PRO A 620 45.22 5.30 -23.64
N GLY A 621 44.25 6.19 -23.84
CA GLY A 621 43.06 5.93 -24.65
C GLY A 621 41.89 5.24 -23.94
N ALA A 622 42.01 4.90 -22.66
CA ALA A 622 40.95 4.25 -21.87
C ALA A 622 39.59 4.96 -22.00
N ALA A 623 38.51 4.17 -21.98
CA ALA A 623 37.15 4.69 -22.01
C ALA A 623 36.75 5.24 -20.63
N LEU A 624 36.15 6.43 -20.57
CA LEU A 624 35.57 6.98 -19.35
C LEU A 624 34.07 7.22 -19.53
N TYR A 625 33.26 6.54 -18.73
CA TYR A 625 31.80 6.69 -18.70
C TYR A 625 31.35 7.28 -17.37
N ASP A 626 30.54 8.32 -17.41
CA ASP A 626 30.03 9.01 -16.22
C ASP A 626 28.51 8.84 -16.10
N VAL A 627 28.10 7.94 -15.21
CA VAL A 627 26.69 7.57 -15.00
C VAL A 627 25.90 8.70 -14.35
N LYS A 628 26.56 9.53 -13.54
CA LYS A 628 25.91 10.59 -12.76
C LYS A 628 25.97 11.95 -13.43
N SER A 629 26.65 12.05 -14.57
CA SER A 629 26.87 13.33 -15.25
C SER A 629 27.55 14.36 -14.32
N ALA A 630 28.45 13.87 -13.46
CA ALA A 630 29.10 14.63 -12.39
C ALA A 630 30.37 15.38 -12.85
N LEU A 631 31.02 14.91 -13.92
CA LEU A 631 32.19 15.57 -14.48
C LEU A 631 31.78 16.72 -15.43
N PRO A 632 32.66 17.71 -15.69
CA PRO A 632 32.40 18.75 -16.68
C PRO A 632 32.05 18.17 -18.06
N LYS A 633 31.25 18.90 -18.84
CA LYS A 633 30.90 18.48 -20.21
C LYS A 633 32.16 18.25 -21.05
N GLY A 634 32.20 17.14 -21.77
CA GLY A 634 33.36 16.71 -22.57
C GLY A 634 34.51 16.08 -21.77
N ALA A 635 34.44 16.06 -20.44
CA ALA A 635 35.47 15.47 -19.61
C ALA A 635 35.39 13.93 -19.57
N ALA A 636 34.17 13.35 -19.70
CA ALA A 636 33.95 11.93 -19.93
C ALA A 636 33.72 11.65 -21.44
N ASP A 637 34.00 10.44 -21.89
CA ASP A 637 33.77 10.06 -23.30
C ASP A 637 32.29 9.78 -23.59
N GLN A 638 31.54 9.35 -22.58
CA GLN A 638 30.08 9.19 -22.64
C GLN A 638 29.48 9.42 -21.25
N ARG A 639 28.23 9.89 -21.22
CA ARG A 639 27.45 10.16 -20.01
C ARG A 639 26.06 9.56 -20.15
N LEU A 640 25.41 9.27 -19.02
CA LEU A 640 24.01 8.84 -19.01
C LEU A 640 23.07 10.00 -19.32
#